data_AF-A0A937R2I7-F1
#
_entry.id   AF-A0A937R2I7-F1
#
_cell.length_a   1.000
_cell.length_b   1.000
_cell.length_c   1.000
_cell.angle_alpha   90.00
_cell.angle_beta   90.00
_cell.angle_gamma   90.00
#
_symmetry.space_group_name_H-M   'P 1'
#
loop_
_entity.id
_entity.type
_entity.pdbx_description
1 polymer ?
#
loop_
_entity_poly.entity_id
_entity_poly.type
_entity_poly.pdbx_seq_one_letter_code
_entity_poly.pdbx_strand_id
1 'polypeptide(L)'
;MSDLVLIAGHLKPKSVIIPGGDREEDILLVDAARDHGIVDRCILVGDERIIRAAADTVGVAIDPDDILGTASQEETAARTVDAVRAGGVDVILKGNISTPILNRAMMRIVVRNTISLVTMFDTQPVANGRPMLLTDPGVTTLCNFGRMVGLIENAVDVARSVMGIERPRVAVLSANEKVIDSLPSTKMGKALAEREWDHAIVYGPLSFDLAVSADSVRLKGPGFTGAAAEVAGQADVLVCPSIDAANVLYKMAMETVRFGLGTFAGITMGVMVPYVILSRADNVETKLQSVALCSIASERMEMGQPQVRARPVALPAADATQRVLVVNPGSMSIKLALFEGARSLHEQELPLDPTRDAAADSTADTARFLAMVDQFLAEHAIESFDAVAARGGLLPRNGAKLPCGTYVVAEVRDGQVVVDDAMVQAITERPESHHVSNVGIPLAADLARRFGVPAFIVDPVVADDFVPEAEVSGYAPIRRRSVAHVLSIRAAARRAAEKTGTPLDRMTCVVAHMGGGITVAAVRHGRMVDNTIALLGEGPFTPQRAGTLPLREIIDLCYSGQFTKDQLLEELTQRAGLQSYLGEHRMEVIEKRVEDGDETARAAVEAMAYQIAKSIGAMCVAAGPETEAIILTGGLCRSALVVRAIKSRLSHLIPVLALKDTPEMEAMAEGACRVLAGHEPPLRYTPPPAHEADA
;
A
#
# COMPACT_ATOMS: atom_id res chain seq x y z
N MET A 1 27.18 19.22 -20.06
CA MET A 1 27.12 17.75 -20.18
C MET A 1 28.08 17.18 -21.21
N SER A 2 28.90 18.00 -21.88
CA SER A 2 29.77 17.65 -23.03
C SER A 2 30.86 16.59 -22.78
N ASP A 3 30.83 15.90 -21.63
CA ASP A 3 31.86 14.98 -21.18
C ASP A 3 31.30 13.60 -20.77
N LEU A 4 29.98 13.33 -20.85
CA LEU A 4 29.46 12.02 -20.38
C LEU A 4 30.04 10.84 -21.16
N VAL A 5 30.07 10.92 -22.49
CA VAL A 5 30.60 9.86 -23.37
C VAL A 5 32.08 9.62 -23.07
N LEU A 6 32.85 10.70 -22.90
CA LEU A 6 34.26 10.65 -22.56
C LEU A 6 34.50 10.06 -21.16
N ILE A 7 33.76 10.51 -20.15
CA ILE A 7 33.84 9.96 -18.79
C ILE A 7 33.49 8.48 -18.80
N ALA A 8 32.39 8.09 -19.45
CA ALA A 8 31.94 6.71 -19.53
C ALA A 8 32.96 5.80 -20.23
N GLY A 9 33.65 6.29 -21.28
CA GLY A 9 34.68 5.56 -22.00
C GLY A 9 35.96 5.27 -21.19
N HIS A 10 36.16 5.93 -20.05
CA HIS A 10 37.26 5.65 -19.11
C HIS A 10 36.84 4.72 -17.96
N LEU A 11 35.57 4.33 -17.88
CA LEU A 11 35.07 3.38 -16.88
C LEU A 11 35.13 1.96 -17.42
N LYS A 12 34.81 0.98 -16.56
CA LYS A 12 34.66 -0.40 -17.00
C LYS A 12 33.52 -0.48 -18.04
N PRO A 13 33.77 -1.06 -19.23
CA PRO A 13 32.72 -1.28 -20.23
C PRO A 13 31.55 -2.09 -19.65
N LYS A 14 30.35 -1.82 -20.15
CA LYS A 14 29.09 -2.34 -19.61
C LYS A 14 28.42 -3.31 -20.58
N SER A 15 27.74 -4.31 -20.02
CA SER A 15 26.84 -5.18 -20.75
C SER A 15 25.46 -4.55 -20.90
N VAL A 16 24.99 -4.36 -22.14
CA VAL A 16 23.69 -3.75 -22.45
C VAL A 16 22.72 -4.81 -22.97
N ILE A 17 21.48 -4.81 -22.48
CA ILE A 17 20.38 -5.61 -23.04
C ILE A 17 19.36 -4.73 -23.77
N ILE A 18 18.94 -5.15 -24.97
CA ILE A 18 17.97 -4.45 -25.81
C ILE A 18 16.72 -5.32 -26.04
N PRO A 19 15.64 -5.16 -25.25
CA PRO A 19 14.34 -5.72 -25.59
C PRO A 19 13.78 -5.10 -26.88
N GLY A 20 13.43 -5.94 -27.84
CA GLY A 20 13.05 -5.51 -29.18
C GLY A 20 14.27 -5.02 -29.97
N GLY A 21 15.40 -5.72 -29.88
CA GLY A 21 16.67 -5.35 -30.53
C GLY A 21 16.71 -5.55 -32.04
N ASP A 22 15.59 -5.34 -32.72
CA ASP A 22 15.39 -5.62 -34.15
C ASP A 22 15.55 -4.38 -35.06
N ARG A 23 15.96 -3.23 -34.49
CA ARG A 23 16.16 -1.97 -35.20
C ARG A 23 17.63 -1.71 -35.49
N GLU A 24 17.92 -1.41 -36.75
CA GLU A 24 19.24 -1.01 -37.24
C GLU A 24 19.84 0.16 -36.44
N GLU A 25 19.04 1.19 -36.14
CA GLU A 25 19.48 2.35 -35.36
C GLU A 25 19.95 2.00 -33.95
N ASP A 26 19.29 1.04 -33.29
CA ASP A 26 19.60 0.65 -31.91
C ASP A 26 20.85 -0.25 -31.89
N ILE A 27 21.08 -1.04 -32.94
CA ILE A 27 22.33 -1.82 -33.13
C ILE A 27 23.51 -0.88 -33.41
N LEU A 28 23.36 0.08 -34.32
CA LEU A 28 24.39 1.10 -34.62
C LEU A 28 24.72 1.96 -33.41
N LEU A 29 23.73 2.30 -32.57
CA LEU A 29 23.95 3.03 -31.34
C LEU A 29 24.87 2.27 -30.38
N VAL A 30 24.65 0.96 -30.21
CA VAL A 30 25.49 0.16 -29.32
C VAL A 30 26.88 -0.06 -29.92
N ASP A 31 27.00 -0.18 -31.24
CA ASP A 31 28.30 -0.24 -31.91
C ASP A 31 29.10 1.07 -31.72
N ALA A 32 28.45 2.23 -31.88
CA ALA A 32 29.06 3.51 -31.55
C ALA A 32 29.48 3.60 -30.07
N ALA A 33 28.67 3.06 -29.15
CA ALA A 33 29.02 3.00 -27.74
C ALA A 33 30.22 2.05 -27.46
N ARG A 34 30.40 0.99 -28.25
CA ARG A 34 31.60 0.13 -28.21
C ARG A 34 32.85 0.86 -28.67
N ASP A 35 32.77 1.63 -29.76
CA ASP A 35 33.89 2.45 -30.27
C ASP A 35 34.37 3.47 -29.23
N HIS A 36 33.46 3.97 -28.40
CA HIS A 36 33.77 4.85 -27.28
C HIS A 36 34.21 4.12 -25.99
N GLY A 37 34.30 2.79 -25.98
CA GLY A 37 34.69 2.00 -24.81
C GLY A 37 33.62 1.91 -23.71
N ILE A 38 32.38 2.30 -23.99
CA ILE A 38 31.29 2.35 -23.01
C ILE A 38 30.63 0.98 -22.84
N VAL A 39 30.52 0.23 -23.95
CA VAL A 39 29.85 -1.07 -24.01
C VAL A 39 30.84 -2.11 -24.54
N ASP A 40 30.87 -3.30 -23.97
CA ASP A 40 31.64 -4.44 -24.49
C ASP A 40 30.75 -5.57 -24.99
N ARG A 41 29.58 -5.76 -24.37
CA ARG A 41 28.62 -6.82 -24.68
C ARG A 41 27.24 -6.26 -24.95
N CYS A 42 26.57 -6.76 -25.99
CA CYS A 42 25.22 -6.34 -26.38
C CYS A 42 24.32 -7.56 -26.55
N ILE A 43 23.31 -7.68 -25.69
CA ILE A 43 22.35 -8.77 -25.69
C ILE A 43 21.06 -8.29 -26.36
N LEU A 44 20.65 -8.92 -27.45
CA LEU A 44 19.46 -8.55 -28.23
C LEU A 44 18.34 -9.54 -27.94
N VAL A 45 17.16 -9.05 -27.55
CA VAL A 45 15.99 -9.91 -27.25
C VAL A 45 14.87 -9.61 -28.23
N GLY A 46 14.33 -10.63 -28.90
CA GLY A 46 13.28 -10.44 -29.90
C GLY A 46 13.17 -11.59 -30.89
N ASP A 47 12.57 -11.35 -32.06
CA ASP A 47 12.55 -12.32 -33.16
C ASP A 47 13.97 -12.47 -33.73
N GLU A 48 14.58 -13.64 -33.50
CA GLU A 48 15.96 -13.94 -33.88
C GLU A 48 16.22 -13.72 -35.38
N ARG A 49 15.26 -14.06 -36.24
CA ARG A 49 15.42 -13.92 -37.70
C ARG A 49 15.51 -12.45 -38.08
N ILE A 50 14.70 -11.60 -37.45
CA ILE A 50 14.69 -10.16 -37.73
C ILE A 50 15.95 -9.50 -37.16
N ILE A 51 16.35 -9.87 -35.95
CA ILE A 51 17.59 -9.38 -35.32
C ILE A 51 18.81 -9.68 -36.19
N ARG A 52 18.96 -10.93 -36.66
CA ARG A 52 20.08 -11.33 -37.52
C ARG A 52 20.10 -10.54 -38.83
N ALA A 53 18.95 -10.39 -39.48
CA ALA A 53 18.83 -9.61 -40.72
C ALA A 53 19.19 -8.13 -40.52
N ALA A 54 18.78 -7.52 -39.40
CA ALA A 54 19.14 -6.14 -39.07
C ALA A 54 20.65 -6.00 -38.83
N ALA A 55 21.25 -6.91 -38.07
CA ALA A 55 22.69 -6.93 -37.81
C ALA A 55 23.53 -7.11 -39.09
N ASP A 56 23.12 -8.02 -39.98
CA ASP A 56 23.75 -8.23 -41.29
C ASP A 56 23.67 -6.99 -42.18
N THR A 57 22.55 -6.26 -42.11
CA THR A 57 22.32 -5.04 -42.92
C THR A 57 23.23 -3.90 -42.51
N VAL A 58 23.46 -3.72 -41.20
CA VAL A 58 24.36 -2.68 -40.68
C VAL A 58 25.83 -3.13 -40.61
N GLY A 59 26.11 -4.41 -40.84
CA GLY A 59 27.47 -4.97 -40.83
C GLY A 59 28.10 -5.12 -39.45
N VAL A 60 27.28 -5.18 -38.38
CA VAL A 60 27.74 -5.29 -36.99
C VAL A 60 27.70 -6.76 -36.55
N ALA A 61 28.85 -7.29 -36.15
CA ALA A 61 28.93 -8.65 -35.63
C ALA A 61 28.34 -8.74 -34.20
N ILE A 62 27.38 -9.65 -34.01
CA ILE A 62 26.77 -9.97 -32.73
C ILE A 62 27.03 -11.45 -32.43
N ASP A 63 27.46 -11.75 -31.21
CA ASP A 63 27.65 -13.13 -30.77
C ASP A 63 26.30 -13.87 -30.83
N PRO A 64 26.22 -15.05 -31.48
CA PRO A 64 24.99 -15.85 -31.48
C PRO A 64 24.43 -16.14 -30.08
N ASP A 65 25.27 -16.26 -29.06
CA ASP A 65 24.86 -16.51 -27.67
C ASP A 65 24.24 -15.26 -27.00
N ASP A 66 24.44 -14.08 -27.59
CA ASP A 66 23.88 -12.81 -27.15
C ASP A 66 22.53 -12.49 -27.84
N ILE A 67 22.00 -13.39 -28.67
CA ILE A 67 20.66 -13.26 -29.26
C ILE A 67 19.66 -14.15 -28.52
N LEU A 68 18.77 -13.52 -27.75
CA LEU A 68 17.70 -14.17 -27.01
C LEU A 68 16.41 -14.20 -27.84
N GLY A 69 16.23 -15.27 -28.61
CA GLY A 69 15.04 -15.50 -29.44
C GLY A 69 13.74 -15.60 -28.62
N THR A 70 12.70 -14.87 -29.05
CA THR A 70 11.35 -14.86 -28.45
C THR A 70 10.27 -14.75 -29.52
N ALA A 71 9.07 -15.26 -29.23
CA ALA A 71 7.96 -15.30 -30.19
C ALA A 71 6.94 -14.16 -30.03
N SER A 72 7.00 -13.40 -28.93
CA SER A 72 6.07 -12.29 -28.64
C SER A 72 6.74 -11.19 -27.83
N GLN A 73 6.17 -9.97 -27.84
CA GLN A 73 6.68 -8.86 -27.04
C GLN A 73 6.59 -9.13 -25.53
N GLU A 74 5.55 -9.86 -25.08
CA GLU A 74 5.43 -10.30 -23.69
C GLU A 74 6.56 -11.25 -23.29
N GLU A 75 6.93 -12.19 -24.17
CA GLU A 75 8.06 -13.07 -23.94
C GLU A 75 9.39 -12.30 -23.99
N THR A 76 9.56 -11.37 -24.93
CA THR A 76 10.72 -10.46 -24.99
C THR A 76 10.91 -9.73 -23.66
N ALA A 77 9.84 -9.14 -23.10
CA ALA A 77 9.90 -8.43 -21.84
C ALA A 77 10.21 -9.36 -20.64
N ALA A 78 9.62 -10.56 -20.62
CA ALA A 78 9.87 -11.55 -19.58
C ALA A 78 11.33 -12.04 -19.60
N ARG A 79 11.84 -12.43 -20.79
CA ARG A 79 13.23 -12.87 -20.94
C ARG A 79 14.24 -11.78 -20.59
N THR A 80 13.92 -10.53 -20.89
CA THR A 80 14.76 -9.39 -20.48
C THR A 80 14.87 -9.30 -18.95
N VAL A 81 13.76 -9.46 -18.23
CA VAL A 81 13.75 -9.49 -16.76
C VAL A 81 14.55 -10.67 -16.23
N ASP A 82 14.39 -11.85 -16.82
CA ASP A 82 15.09 -13.06 -16.37
C ASP A 82 16.60 -12.94 -16.59
N ALA A 83 17.04 -12.38 -17.72
CA ALA A 83 18.45 -12.09 -17.98
C ALA A 83 19.04 -11.08 -16.98
N VAL A 84 18.31 -10.01 -16.67
CA VAL A 84 18.74 -9.02 -15.65
C VAL A 84 18.88 -9.67 -14.28
N ARG A 85 17.94 -10.55 -13.90
CA ARG A 85 17.97 -11.27 -12.62
C ARG A 85 19.07 -12.32 -12.54
N ALA A 86 19.41 -12.96 -13.66
CA ALA A 86 20.49 -13.93 -13.74
C ALA A 86 21.88 -13.27 -13.54
N GLY A 87 21.95 -11.94 -13.67
CA GLY A 87 23.19 -11.17 -13.58
C GLY A 87 23.94 -11.12 -14.91
N GLY A 88 24.96 -10.25 -14.98
CA GLY A 88 25.73 -10.04 -16.22
C GLY A 88 25.08 -9.09 -17.22
N VAL A 89 24.08 -8.32 -16.79
CA VAL A 89 23.51 -7.18 -17.52
C VAL A 89 23.67 -5.94 -16.65
N ASP A 90 24.22 -4.86 -17.21
CA ASP A 90 24.49 -3.62 -16.49
C ASP A 90 23.51 -2.50 -16.84
N VAL A 91 22.93 -2.50 -18.04
CA VAL A 91 22.02 -1.46 -18.55
C VAL A 91 20.93 -2.06 -19.42
N ILE A 92 19.69 -1.59 -19.27
CA ILE A 92 18.57 -1.92 -20.17
C ILE A 92 18.33 -0.74 -21.11
N LEU A 93 18.41 -0.99 -22.42
CA LEU A 93 18.09 -0.02 -23.45
C LEU A 93 16.80 -0.43 -24.15
N LYS A 94 15.73 0.36 -24.01
CA LYS A 94 14.47 0.03 -24.69
C LYS A 94 14.63 0.07 -26.22
N GLY A 95 14.48 -1.07 -26.89
CA GLY A 95 14.34 -1.17 -28.34
C GLY A 95 12.89 -1.11 -28.80
N ASN A 96 12.57 -1.87 -29.86
CA ASN A 96 11.27 -1.96 -30.51
C ASN A 96 10.24 -2.78 -29.74
N ILE A 97 9.92 -2.35 -28.53
CA ILE A 97 8.91 -2.98 -27.69
C ILE A 97 7.93 -1.93 -27.15
N SER A 98 6.67 -2.34 -26.96
CA SER A 98 5.63 -1.51 -26.36
C SER A 98 6.02 -1.08 -24.94
N THR A 99 6.06 0.24 -24.67
CA THR A 99 6.40 0.78 -23.33
C THR A 99 5.51 0.19 -22.22
N PRO A 100 4.17 0.07 -22.38
CA PRO A 100 3.32 -0.60 -21.39
C PRO A 100 3.68 -2.05 -21.11
N ILE A 101 4.11 -2.82 -22.12
CA ILE A 101 4.50 -4.24 -21.95
C ILE A 101 5.81 -4.30 -21.17
N LEU A 102 6.81 -3.51 -21.60
CA LEU A 102 8.11 -3.47 -20.95
C LEU A 102 8.00 -2.97 -19.51
N ASN A 103 7.33 -1.84 -19.26
CA ASN A 103 7.16 -1.28 -17.91
C ASN A 103 6.44 -2.24 -16.96
N ARG A 104 5.44 -2.99 -17.45
CA ARG A 104 4.75 -4.02 -16.65
C ARG A 104 5.68 -5.15 -16.24
N ALA A 105 6.58 -5.58 -17.13
CA ALA A 105 7.58 -6.59 -16.81
C ALA A 105 8.64 -6.05 -15.84
N MET A 106 9.10 -4.81 -16.04
CA MET A 106 10.09 -4.14 -15.19
C MET A 106 9.65 -4.00 -13.72
N MET A 107 8.34 -4.04 -13.43
CA MET A 107 7.82 -4.09 -12.05
C MET A 107 8.41 -5.24 -11.21
N ARG A 108 8.90 -6.31 -11.86
CA ARG A 108 9.52 -7.48 -11.21
C ARG A 108 10.97 -7.25 -10.76
N ILE A 109 11.59 -6.16 -11.17
CA ILE A 109 12.99 -5.81 -10.84
C ILE A 109 13.08 -4.43 -10.17
N VAL A 110 11.99 -3.96 -9.56
CA VAL A 110 11.93 -2.68 -8.84
C VAL A 110 12.66 -2.82 -7.50
N VAL A 111 13.49 -1.83 -7.20
CA VAL A 111 14.32 -1.79 -5.97
C VAL A 111 14.07 -0.53 -5.12
N ARG A 112 13.34 0.46 -5.63
CA ARG A 112 12.95 1.68 -4.90
C ARG A 112 11.43 1.89 -4.90
N ASN A 113 10.94 2.66 -3.92
CA ASN A 113 9.51 3.00 -3.83
C ASN A 113 9.01 3.76 -5.06
N THR A 114 9.84 4.63 -5.64
CA THR A 114 9.52 5.42 -6.83
C THR A 114 10.47 5.05 -7.97
N ILE A 115 9.88 4.61 -9.09
CA ILE A 115 10.57 4.53 -10.38
C ILE A 115 10.40 5.88 -11.05
N SER A 116 11.49 6.51 -11.50
CA SER A 116 11.38 7.81 -12.16
C SER A 116 12.38 7.99 -13.27
N LEU A 117 11.95 8.64 -14.35
CA LEU A 117 12.85 9.16 -15.36
C LEU A 117 13.49 10.47 -14.85
N VAL A 118 14.80 10.44 -14.65
CA VAL A 118 15.63 11.61 -14.38
C VAL A 118 16.26 12.03 -15.69
N THR A 119 16.00 13.27 -16.12
CA THR A 119 16.58 13.83 -17.33
C THR A 119 17.65 14.83 -16.96
N MET A 120 18.89 14.58 -17.36
CA MET A 120 19.93 15.59 -17.34
C MET A 120 19.91 16.38 -18.65
N PHE A 121 19.95 17.70 -18.55
CA PHE A 121 19.96 18.58 -19.70
C PHE A 121 20.82 19.82 -19.45
N ASP A 122 21.38 20.37 -20.52
CA ASP A 122 21.82 21.76 -20.58
C ASP A 122 21.19 22.42 -21.80
N THR A 123 20.67 23.64 -21.64
CA THR A 123 20.17 24.42 -22.77
C THR A 123 20.60 25.87 -22.61
N GLN A 124 21.15 26.49 -23.65
CA GLN A 124 21.62 27.88 -23.58
C GLN A 124 20.56 28.87 -23.05
N PRO A 125 19.27 28.77 -23.43
CA PRO A 125 18.24 29.70 -22.92
C PRO A 125 17.89 29.53 -21.44
N VAL A 126 18.22 28.39 -20.82
CA VAL A 126 17.88 28.09 -19.42
C VAL A 126 19.15 28.01 -18.60
N ALA A 127 19.24 28.82 -17.54
CA ALA A 127 20.41 28.85 -16.66
C ALA A 127 21.76 29.02 -17.40
N ASN A 128 21.76 29.71 -18.54
CA ASN A 128 22.93 29.95 -19.41
C ASN A 128 23.67 28.68 -19.83
N GLY A 129 22.95 27.57 -20.10
CA GLY A 129 23.56 26.30 -20.51
C GLY A 129 24.26 25.55 -19.37
N ARG A 130 24.00 25.90 -18.11
CA ARG A 130 24.46 25.10 -16.97
C ARG A 130 23.71 23.75 -16.95
N PRO A 131 24.40 22.62 -16.71
CA PRO A 131 23.74 21.32 -16.55
C PRO A 131 22.78 21.29 -15.37
N MET A 132 21.59 20.72 -15.59
CA MET A 132 20.50 20.60 -14.61
C MET A 132 19.81 19.24 -14.74
N LEU A 133 19.04 18.86 -13.71
CA LEU A 133 18.17 17.67 -13.72
C LEU A 133 16.69 18.06 -13.72
N LEU A 134 15.87 17.27 -14.40
CA LEU A 134 14.41 17.35 -14.42
C LEU A 134 13.79 16.00 -14.01
N THR A 135 12.81 16.04 -13.10
CA THR A 135 11.97 14.90 -12.70
C THR A 135 10.50 15.20 -12.98
N ASP A 136 9.62 14.26 -13.34
CA ASP A 136 9.78 13.04 -14.12
C ASP A 136 8.79 13.19 -15.30
N PRO A 137 9.26 13.24 -16.56
CA PRO A 137 8.41 13.58 -17.69
C PRO A 137 7.63 12.41 -18.29
N GLY A 138 7.73 11.17 -17.77
CA GLY A 138 7.18 10.02 -18.48
C GLY A 138 6.88 8.74 -17.70
N VAL A 139 7.25 8.62 -16.42
CA VAL A 139 7.07 7.37 -15.65
C VAL A 139 6.09 7.55 -14.50
N THR A 140 6.31 8.51 -13.62
CA THR A 140 5.50 8.72 -12.40
C THR A 140 4.23 9.50 -12.70
N THR A 141 3.09 8.81 -12.80
CA THR A 141 1.79 9.43 -13.13
C THR A 141 1.07 10.09 -11.95
N LEU A 142 1.39 9.68 -10.71
CA LEU A 142 0.79 10.23 -9.49
C LEU A 142 1.86 10.93 -8.65
N CYS A 143 1.69 12.23 -8.42
CA CYS A 143 2.62 13.07 -7.65
C CYS A 143 2.10 13.33 -6.22
N ASN A 144 1.96 12.27 -5.42
CA ASN A 144 1.70 12.41 -3.97
C ASN A 144 3.03 12.66 -3.20
N PHE A 145 2.96 12.95 -1.90
CA PHE A 145 4.14 13.32 -1.11
C PHE A 145 5.25 12.24 -1.16
N GLY A 146 4.90 10.97 -0.92
CA GLY A 146 5.87 9.87 -0.96
C GLY A 146 6.50 9.68 -2.34
N ARG A 147 5.71 9.82 -3.41
CA ARG A 147 6.22 9.76 -4.79
C ARG A 147 7.18 10.89 -5.08
N MET A 148 6.83 12.12 -4.70
CA MET A 148 7.66 13.31 -4.87
C MET A 148 8.97 13.20 -4.07
N VAL A 149 8.95 12.61 -2.87
CA VAL A 149 10.17 12.31 -2.12
C VAL A 149 11.09 11.39 -2.93
N GLY A 150 10.55 10.29 -3.46
CA GLY A 150 11.35 9.38 -4.30
C GLY A 150 11.84 10.00 -5.62
N LEU A 151 11.09 10.93 -6.23
CA LEU A 151 11.57 11.71 -7.39
C LEU A 151 12.82 12.51 -7.01
N ILE A 152 12.79 13.19 -5.87
CA ILE A 152 13.90 14.00 -5.38
C ILE A 152 15.10 13.11 -5.06
N GLU A 153 14.91 12.01 -4.31
CA GLU A 153 15.99 11.09 -3.94
C GLU A 153 16.67 10.50 -5.18
N ASN A 154 15.90 10.04 -6.17
CA ASN A 154 16.44 9.54 -7.43
C ASN A 154 17.26 10.61 -8.18
N ALA A 155 16.80 11.86 -8.23
CA ALA A 155 17.55 12.93 -8.88
C ALA A 155 18.78 13.37 -8.09
N VAL A 156 18.70 13.40 -6.76
CA VAL A 156 19.83 13.74 -5.87
C VAL A 156 20.96 12.72 -6.03
N ASP A 157 20.64 11.43 -6.14
CA ASP A 157 21.63 10.38 -6.40
C ASP A 157 22.34 10.59 -7.73
N VAL A 158 21.60 10.94 -8.78
CA VAL A 158 22.16 11.27 -10.10
C VAL A 158 23.05 12.51 -10.02
N ALA A 159 22.60 13.58 -9.37
CA ALA A 159 23.38 14.81 -9.21
C ALA A 159 24.69 14.56 -8.45
N ARG A 160 24.65 13.77 -7.38
CA ARG A 160 25.84 13.45 -6.57
C ARG A 160 26.82 12.55 -7.33
N SER A 161 26.33 11.44 -7.88
CA SER A 161 27.21 10.40 -8.41
C SER A 161 27.69 10.68 -9.84
N VAL A 162 26.86 11.35 -10.65
CA VAL A 162 27.19 11.69 -12.04
C VAL A 162 27.75 13.10 -12.14
N MET A 163 27.06 14.10 -11.58
CA MET A 163 27.46 15.51 -11.72
C MET A 163 28.49 15.95 -10.67
N GLY A 164 28.75 15.14 -9.63
CA GLY A 164 29.70 15.46 -8.57
C GLY A 164 29.22 16.56 -7.61
N ILE A 165 27.91 16.83 -7.55
CA ILE A 165 27.35 17.88 -6.70
C ILE A 165 27.07 17.31 -5.32
N GLU A 166 27.88 17.65 -4.32
CA GLU A 166 27.77 17.10 -2.96
C GLU A 166 26.40 17.39 -2.31
N ARG A 167 25.90 18.62 -2.42
CA ARG A 167 24.60 19.03 -1.89
C ARG A 167 23.77 19.70 -2.98
N PRO A 168 23.02 18.94 -3.80
CA PRO A 168 22.22 19.48 -4.88
C PRO A 168 21.12 20.42 -4.38
N ARG A 169 20.93 21.54 -5.08
CA ARG A 169 19.86 22.51 -4.84
C ARG A 169 18.62 22.08 -5.61
N VAL A 170 17.54 21.74 -4.91
CA VAL A 170 16.33 21.18 -5.49
C VAL A 170 15.20 22.19 -5.39
N ALA A 171 14.69 22.63 -6.55
CA ALA A 171 13.54 23.50 -6.64
C ALA A 171 12.26 22.68 -6.89
N VAL A 172 11.31 22.77 -5.96
CA VAL A 172 9.96 22.21 -6.15
C VAL A 172 9.07 23.26 -6.80
N LEU A 173 8.68 22.98 -8.04
CA LEU A 173 8.02 23.95 -8.90
C LEU A 173 6.54 24.11 -8.58
N SER A 174 6.07 25.36 -8.61
CA SER A 174 4.67 25.73 -8.56
C SER A 174 4.43 27.03 -9.33
N ALA A 175 3.17 27.30 -9.67
CA ALA A 175 2.80 28.56 -10.33
C ALA A 175 2.82 29.77 -9.39
N ASN A 176 2.95 29.56 -8.07
CA ASN A 176 2.99 30.62 -7.07
C ASN A 176 3.91 30.22 -5.92
N GLU A 177 4.68 31.16 -5.37
CA GLU A 177 5.62 30.91 -4.28
C GLU A 177 4.98 31.13 -2.91
N LYS A 178 3.83 31.81 -2.87
CA LYS A 178 3.01 31.90 -1.66
C LYS A 178 2.14 30.67 -1.57
N VAL A 179 2.11 30.07 -0.38
CA VAL A 179 1.22 28.95 -0.09
C VAL A 179 -0.21 29.43 -0.08
N ILE A 180 -1.03 28.87 -0.97
CA ILE A 180 -2.44 29.21 -1.12
C ILE A 180 -3.28 27.93 -1.20
N ASP A 181 -4.47 27.97 -0.62
CA ASP A 181 -5.32 26.78 -0.50
C ASP A 181 -5.82 26.23 -1.83
N SER A 182 -6.02 27.11 -2.81
CA SER A 182 -6.53 26.78 -4.15
C SER A 182 -5.50 26.13 -5.06
N LEU A 183 -4.21 26.09 -4.69
CA LEU A 183 -3.14 25.55 -5.52
C LEU A 183 -2.33 24.48 -4.75
N PRO A 184 -2.70 23.18 -4.88
CA PRO A 184 -2.08 22.09 -4.12
C PRO A 184 -0.56 21.98 -4.25
N SER A 185 0.00 22.34 -5.40
CA SER A 185 1.46 22.33 -5.62
C SER A 185 2.20 23.30 -4.71
N THR A 186 1.55 24.38 -4.23
CA THR A 186 2.16 25.29 -3.26
C THR A 186 2.33 24.66 -1.89
N LYS A 187 1.33 23.88 -1.45
CA LYS A 187 1.38 23.09 -0.21
C LYS A 187 2.39 21.97 -0.30
N MET A 188 2.41 21.24 -1.42
CA MET A 188 3.39 20.19 -1.68
C MET A 188 4.82 20.73 -1.63
N GLY A 189 5.08 21.85 -2.31
CA GLY A 189 6.38 22.53 -2.28
C GLY A 189 6.83 22.89 -0.88
N LYS A 190 5.93 23.48 -0.07
CA LYS A 190 6.22 23.81 1.33
C LYS A 190 6.52 22.55 2.15
N ALA A 191 5.67 21.54 2.06
CA ALA A 191 5.83 20.31 2.85
C ALA A 191 7.15 19.58 2.53
N LEU A 192 7.57 19.57 1.26
CA LEU A 192 8.85 18.99 0.84
C LEU A 192 10.06 19.82 1.30
N ALA A 193 9.92 21.15 1.36
CA ALA A 193 10.94 22.05 1.89
C ALA A 193 11.11 21.97 3.42
N GLU A 194 10.04 21.63 4.15
CA GLU A 194 10.06 21.44 5.62
C GLU A 194 10.61 20.07 6.04
N ARG A 195 10.71 19.10 5.12
CA ARG A 195 11.35 17.80 5.37
C ARG A 195 12.86 17.97 5.49
N GLU A 196 13.49 17.19 6.37
CA GLU A 196 14.95 17.09 6.44
C GLU A 196 15.52 16.27 5.26
N TRP A 197 16.60 16.76 4.67
CA TRP A 197 17.28 16.14 3.54
C TRP A 197 18.77 16.01 3.85
N ASP A 198 19.25 14.77 4.01
CA ASP A 198 20.64 14.49 4.40
C ASP A 198 21.66 15.04 3.41
N HIS A 199 21.28 15.08 2.13
CA HIS A 199 22.21 15.23 1.02
C HIS A 199 21.78 16.29 0.00
N ALA A 200 20.75 17.07 0.29
CA ALA A 200 20.21 18.07 -0.63
C ALA A 200 19.70 19.30 0.12
N ILE A 201 19.51 20.38 -0.62
CA ILE A 201 18.81 21.57 -0.13
C ILE A 201 17.54 21.70 -0.96
N VAL A 202 16.39 21.44 -0.34
CA VAL A 202 15.11 21.44 -1.03
C VAL A 202 14.34 22.68 -0.66
N TYR A 203 13.87 23.40 -1.67
CA TYR A 203 13.01 24.55 -1.46
C TYR A 203 11.87 24.59 -2.47
N GLY A 204 10.71 24.98 -1.97
CA GLY A 204 9.53 25.28 -2.75
C GLY A 204 8.43 25.81 -1.83
N PRO A 205 7.33 26.28 -2.40
CA PRO A 205 7.07 26.34 -3.84
C PRO A 205 7.84 27.47 -4.54
N LEU A 206 8.30 27.22 -5.77
CA LEU A 206 9.06 28.19 -6.57
C LEU A 206 8.58 28.20 -8.03
N SER A 207 8.46 29.37 -8.66
CA SER A 207 8.21 29.43 -10.10
C SER A 207 9.45 28.99 -10.90
N PHE A 208 9.24 28.57 -12.15
CA PHE A 208 10.34 28.10 -13.00
C PHE A 208 11.42 29.16 -13.21
N ASP A 209 11.05 30.41 -13.51
CA ASP A 209 12.00 31.49 -13.72
C ASP A 209 12.82 31.78 -12.45
N LEU A 210 12.20 31.74 -11.28
CA LEU A 210 12.89 31.92 -9.99
C LEU A 210 13.72 30.71 -9.59
N ALA A 211 13.50 29.54 -10.15
CA ALA A 211 14.37 28.38 -9.94
C ALA A 211 15.68 28.49 -10.73
N VAL A 212 15.65 29.09 -11.93
CA VAL A 212 16.75 29.02 -12.90
C VAL A 212 17.46 30.34 -13.17
N SER A 213 16.88 31.49 -12.79
CA SER A 213 17.39 32.82 -13.13
C SER A 213 17.66 33.68 -11.89
N ALA A 214 18.94 33.92 -11.60
CA ALA A 214 19.35 34.89 -10.58
C ALA A 214 18.84 36.31 -10.87
N ASP A 215 18.64 36.65 -12.15
CA ASP A 215 18.12 37.95 -12.58
C ASP A 215 16.65 38.11 -12.19
N SER A 216 15.83 37.07 -12.40
CA SER A 216 14.42 37.04 -11.96
C SER A 216 14.31 37.17 -10.45
N VAL A 217 15.20 36.52 -9.70
CA VAL A 217 15.28 36.64 -8.23
C VAL A 217 15.59 38.07 -7.80
N ARG A 218 16.55 38.76 -8.45
CA ARG A 218 16.88 40.16 -8.16
C ARG A 218 15.71 41.11 -8.44
N LEU A 219 14.99 40.90 -9.54
CA LEU A 219 13.84 41.75 -9.94
C LEU A 219 12.64 41.63 -8.99
N LYS A 220 12.44 40.47 -8.36
CA LYS A 220 11.34 40.23 -7.44
C LYS A 220 11.49 40.96 -6.09
N GLY A 221 12.71 41.36 -5.73
CA GLY A 221 13.04 42.07 -4.50
C GLY A 221 13.50 41.16 -3.35
N PRO A 222 13.91 41.74 -2.20
CA PRO A 222 14.40 40.96 -1.05
C PRO A 222 13.26 40.14 -0.43
N GLY A 223 13.49 38.85 -0.19
CA GLY A 223 12.48 37.97 0.39
C GLY A 223 12.89 36.51 0.57
N PHE A 224 13.91 36.04 -0.15
CA PHE A 224 14.46 34.70 0.06
C PHE A 224 15.49 34.68 1.19
N THR A 225 15.27 33.82 2.17
CA THR A 225 16.16 33.60 3.33
C THR A 225 16.31 32.09 3.57
N GLY A 226 17.36 31.69 4.30
CA GLY A 226 17.63 30.26 4.57
C GLY A 226 17.76 29.44 3.28
N ALA A 227 17.16 28.25 3.24
CA ALA A 227 17.18 27.35 2.08
C ALA A 227 16.67 28.02 0.78
N ALA A 228 15.75 28.98 0.90
CA ALA A 228 15.24 29.71 -0.25
C ALA A 228 16.32 30.53 -0.96
N ALA A 229 17.22 31.15 -0.20
CA ALA A 229 18.33 31.94 -0.74
C ALA A 229 19.38 31.04 -1.40
N GLU A 230 19.49 29.79 -0.97
CA GLU A 230 20.42 28.82 -1.55
C GLU A 230 19.90 28.21 -2.84
N VAL A 231 18.59 27.99 -2.98
CA VAL A 231 18.00 27.34 -4.16
C VAL A 231 17.58 28.33 -5.25
N ALA A 232 17.02 29.48 -4.89
CA ALA A 232 16.46 30.41 -5.85
C ALA A 232 17.52 30.97 -6.82
N GLY A 233 17.22 30.89 -8.12
CA GLY A 233 18.02 31.39 -9.23
C GLY A 233 19.16 30.47 -9.67
N GLN A 234 19.37 29.37 -8.95
CA GLN A 234 20.53 28.50 -9.13
C GLN A 234 20.24 27.03 -8.81
N ALA A 235 19.00 26.57 -8.99
CA ALA A 235 18.63 25.17 -8.75
C ALA A 235 19.43 24.21 -9.64
N ASP A 236 19.83 23.07 -9.09
CA ASP A 236 20.49 21.96 -9.82
C ASP A 236 19.45 20.93 -10.30
N VAL A 237 18.36 20.77 -9.54
CA VAL A 237 17.27 19.82 -9.81
C VAL A 237 15.94 20.57 -9.84
N LEU A 238 15.13 20.28 -10.87
CA LEU A 238 13.77 20.77 -11.04
C LEU A 238 12.77 19.64 -10.80
N VAL A 239 11.88 19.84 -9.83
CA VAL A 239 10.83 18.89 -9.47
C VAL A 239 9.48 19.47 -9.85
N CYS A 240 8.88 18.94 -10.90
CA CYS A 240 7.58 19.40 -11.38
C CYS A 240 6.43 18.88 -10.50
N PRO A 241 5.34 19.65 -10.36
CA PRO A 241 4.21 19.28 -9.50
C PRO A 241 3.31 18.19 -10.10
N SER A 242 3.46 17.90 -11.39
CA SER A 242 2.74 16.85 -12.11
C SER A 242 3.55 16.36 -13.30
N ILE A 243 3.20 15.16 -13.79
CA ILE A 243 3.77 14.59 -15.02
C ILE A 243 3.49 15.49 -16.24
N ASP A 244 2.34 16.15 -16.29
CA ASP A 244 1.99 17.05 -17.41
C ASP A 244 2.96 18.25 -17.46
N ALA A 245 3.24 18.86 -16.31
CA ALA A 245 4.18 19.97 -16.22
C ALA A 245 5.61 19.52 -16.58
N ALA A 246 6.04 18.36 -16.09
CA ALA A 246 7.33 17.76 -16.44
C ALA A 246 7.44 17.47 -17.94
N ASN A 247 6.41 16.87 -18.54
CA ASN A 247 6.39 16.47 -19.94
C ASN A 247 6.44 17.69 -20.88
N VAL A 248 5.68 18.75 -20.57
CA VAL A 248 5.71 19.99 -21.34
C VAL A 248 7.09 20.64 -21.26
N LEU A 249 7.68 20.73 -20.05
CA LEU A 249 9.01 21.33 -19.86
C LEU A 249 10.09 20.51 -20.58
N TYR A 250 10.06 19.18 -20.45
CA TYR A 250 10.94 18.25 -21.16
C TYR A 250 10.90 18.49 -22.68
N LYS A 251 9.69 18.54 -23.27
CA LYS A 251 9.53 18.74 -24.71
C LYS A 251 10.01 20.11 -25.18
N MET A 252 9.75 21.15 -24.40
CA MET A 252 10.24 22.50 -24.72
C MET A 252 11.75 22.56 -24.73
N ALA A 253 12.39 21.94 -23.74
CA ALA A 253 13.84 21.93 -23.66
C ALA A 253 14.45 20.99 -24.72
N MET A 254 13.82 19.86 -25.06
CA MET A 254 14.22 19.00 -26.18
C MET A 254 14.16 19.71 -27.55
N GLU A 255 13.19 20.59 -27.79
CA GLU A 255 13.15 21.36 -29.05
C GLU A 255 14.38 22.26 -29.21
N THR A 256 14.99 22.74 -28.11
CA THR A 256 16.24 23.52 -28.19
C THR A 256 17.44 22.69 -28.67
N VAL A 257 17.46 21.38 -28.37
CA VAL A 257 18.50 20.44 -28.86
C VAL A 257 18.48 20.37 -30.39
N ARG A 258 17.28 20.41 -30.99
CA ARG A 258 17.13 20.38 -32.46
C ARG A 258 17.75 21.60 -33.15
N PHE A 259 17.90 22.71 -32.43
CA PHE A 259 18.58 23.92 -32.89
C PHE A 259 20.07 23.97 -32.47
N GLY A 260 20.61 22.91 -31.88
CA GLY A 260 22.00 22.87 -31.41
C GLY A 260 22.26 23.75 -30.19
N LEU A 261 21.20 24.11 -29.45
CA LEU A 261 21.28 25.00 -28.30
C LEU A 261 21.30 24.24 -26.96
N GLY A 262 21.44 22.92 -26.97
CA GLY A 262 21.45 22.12 -25.76
C GLY A 262 21.72 20.64 -25.99
N THR A 263 21.91 19.91 -24.90
CA THR A 263 22.13 18.45 -24.88
C THR A 263 21.26 17.78 -23.82
N PHE A 264 20.92 16.50 -24.04
CA PHE A 264 19.99 15.73 -23.22
C PHE A 264 20.49 14.30 -22.98
N ALA A 265 20.23 13.79 -21.78
CA ALA A 265 20.48 12.40 -21.38
C ALA A 265 19.41 11.95 -20.36
N GLY A 266 18.82 10.78 -20.56
CA GLY A 266 17.78 10.23 -19.69
C GLY A 266 18.22 8.95 -19.00
N ILE A 267 17.89 8.82 -17.71
CA ILE A 267 18.07 7.60 -16.92
C ILE A 267 16.81 7.31 -16.11
N THR A 268 16.28 6.09 -16.21
CA THR A 268 15.21 5.63 -15.32
C THR A 268 15.83 4.99 -14.09
N MET A 269 15.54 5.57 -12.93
CA MET A 269 15.98 5.13 -11.61
C MET A 269 14.88 4.31 -10.93
N GLY A 270 15.25 3.46 -9.97
CA GLY A 270 14.31 2.69 -9.14
C GLY A 270 14.14 1.22 -9.52
N VAL A 271 14.91 0.72 -10.48
CA VAL A 271 15.01 -0.70 -10.89
C VAL A 271 16.45 -1.21 -10.70
N MET A 272 16.64 -2.54 -10.69
CA MET A 272 17.94 -3.21 -10.39
C MET A 272 19.13 -2.72 -11.22
N VAL A 273 18.89 -2.30 -12.46
CA VAL A 273 19.90 -1.78 -13.38
C VAL A 273 19.35 -0.53 -14.07
N PRO A 274 20.19 0.48 -14.38
CA PRO A 274 19.77 1.64 -15.14
C PRO A 274 18.97 1.27 -16.39
N TYR A 275 17.83 1.95 -16.58
CA TYR A 275 16.91 1.67 -17.69
C TYR A 275 16.70 2.92 -18.53
N VAL A 276 17.02 2.85 -19.81
CA VAL A 276 16.83 3.95 -20.76
C VAL A 276 15.46 3.83 -21.43
N ILE A 277 14.58 4.82 -21.19
CA ILE A 277 13.34 5.02 -21.93
C ILE A 277 13.55 6.18 -22.89
N LEU A 278 13.72 5.88 -24.18
CA LEU A 278 13.88 6.89 -25.21
C LEU A 278 12.54 7.16 -25.91
N SER A 279 12.33 8.42 -26.29
CA SER A 279 11.28 8.82 -27.21
C SER A 279 11.69 8.45 -28.64
N ARG A 280 10.69 8.15 -29.48
CA ARG A 280 10.92 7.88 -30.92
C ARG A 280 11.47 9.08 -31.69
N ALA A 281 11.39 10.27 -31.10
CA ALA A 281 11.88 11.52 -31.70
C ALA A 281 13.30 11.89 -31.25
N ASP A 282 13.92 11.12 -30.35
CA ASP A 282 15.25 11.43 -29.84
C ASP A 282 16.32 11.12 -30.90
N ASN A 283 17.28 12.03 -31.06
CA ASN A 283 18.40 11.85 -31.99
C ASN A 283 19.46 10.89 -31.43
N VAL A 284 20.31 10.35 -32.30
CA VAL A 284 21.37 9.37 -31.94
C VAL A 284 22.25 9.88 -30.80
N GLU A 285 22.61 11.16 -30.83
CA GLU A 285 23.43 11.80 -29.78
C GLU A 285 22.77 11.69 -28.40
N THR A 286 21.48 12.04 -28.28
CA THR A 286 20.72 11.93 -27.01
C THR A 286 20.68 10.49 -26.52
N LYS A 287 20.53 9.52 -27.43
CA LYS A 287 20.55 8.10 -27.08
C LYS A 287 21.93 7.69 -26.53
N LEU A 288 23.01 8.09 -27.19
CA LEU A 288 24.39 7.79 -26.78
C LEU A 288 24.73 8.43 -25.43
N GLN A 289 24.37 9.69 -25.24
CA GLN A 289 24.52 10.41 -23.97
C GLN A 289 23.73 9.73 -22.83
N SER A 290 22.54 9.18 -23.12
CA SER A 290 21.75 8.42 -22.15
C SER A 290 22.40 7.08 -21.77
N VAL A 291 22.98 6.36 -22.75
CA VAL A 291 23.76 5.13 -22.48
C VAL A 291 25.00 5.46 -21.64
N ALA A 292 25.71 6.55 -21.95
CA ALA A 292 26.85 7.02 -21.17
C ALA A 292 26.45 7.38 -19.72
N LEU A 293 25.33 8.11 -19.55
CA LEU A 293 24.77 8.42 -18.24
C LEU A 293 24.46 7.15 -17.43
N CYS A 294 23.82 6.17 -18.05
CA CYS A 294 23.52 4.88 -17.43
C CYS A 294 24.78 4.09 -17.08
N SER A 295 25.82 4.12 -17.92
CA SER A 295 27.11 3.47 -17.64
C SER A 295 27.79 4.08 -16.41
N ILE A 296 27.85 5.41 -16.33
CA ILE A 296 28.41 6.11 -15.17
C ILE A 296 27.61 5.80 -13.91
N ALA A 297 26.28 5.82 -13.99
CA ALA A 297 25.41 5.48 -12.87
C ALA A 297 25.59 4.03 -12.41
N SER A 298 25.66 3.07 -13.35
CA SER A 298 25.89 1.65 -13.06
C SER A 298 27.22 1.42 -12.31
N GLU A 299 28.27 2.17 -12.65
CA GLU A 299 29.58 2.03 -11.98
C GLU A 299 29.62 2.73 -10.61
N ARG A 300 29.06 3.95 -10.53
CA ARG A 300 29.22 4.83 -9.35
C ARG A 300 28.12 4.69 -8.31
N MET A 301 27.01 4.04 -8.64
CA MET A 301 25.86 3.86 -7.75
C MET A 301 25.64 2.37 -7.45
N GLU A 302 25.26 2.08 -6.21
CA GLU A 302 24.78 0.75 -5.82
C GLU A 302 23.33 0.56 -6.33
N MET A 303 23.18 0.16 -7.60
CA MET A 303 21.87 -0.04 -8.25
C MET A 303 21.23 -1.41 -7.96
N GLY A 304 22.07 -2.44 -7.80
CA GLY A 304 21.66 -3.85 -7.76
C GLY A 304 21.35 -4.42 -6.38
N GLN A 305 21.66 -3.69 -5.31
CA GLN A 305 21.13 -4.01 -3.98
C GLN A 305 19.80 -3.28 -3.83
N PRO A 306 18.76 -3.89 -3.21
CA PRO A 306 17.68 -3.08 -2.68
C PRO A 306 18.37 -2.02 -1.83
N GLN A 307 18.30 -0.74 -2.22
CA GLN A 307 18.72 0.30 -1.31
C GLN A 307 17.89 0.03 -0.08
N VAL A 308 18.60 -0.42 0.98
CA VAL A 308 18.05 -0.59 2.30
C VAL A 308 17.27 0.67 2.49
N ARG A 309 15.95 0.48 2.53
CA ARG A 309 14.97 1.36 3.16
C ARG A 309 15.70 2.62 3.62
N ALA A 310 15.50 3.79 2.98
CA ALA A 310 15.52 5.03 3.77
C ALA A 310 14.73 4.62 4.99
N ARG A 311 15.47 4.50 6.12
CA ARG A 311 15.10 3.62 7.24
C ARG A 311 13.60 3.83 7.33
N PRO A 312 12.72 2.78 7.33
CA PRO A 312 11.44 3.05 7.95
C PRO A 312 11.84 3.80 9.21
N VAL A 313 11.08 4.82 9.58
CA VAL A 313 10.94 4.95 11.02
C VAL A 313 10.46 3.56 11.42
N ALA A 314 11.42 2.70 11.71
CA ALA A 314 11.25 1.44 12.33
C ALA A 314 10.78 1.98 13.65
N LEU A 315 9.46 2.04 13.80
CA LEU A 315 8.92 1.37 14.96
C LEU A 315 9.70 0.07 15.03
N PRO A 316 10.55 -0.10 16.05
CA PRO A 316 11.54 -1.15 16.05
C PRO A 316 10.84 -2.43 15.61
N ALA A 317 11.46 -3.19 14.71
CA ALA A 317 11.11 -4.59 14.61
C ALA A 317 11.11 -5.07 16.06
N ALA A 318 9.95 -5.51 16.55
CA ALA A 318 9.80 -5.84 17.96
C ALA A 318 10.92 -6.83 18.29
N ASP A 319 11.94 -6.30 18.97
CA ASP A 319 13.03 -7.08 19.53
C ASP A 319 12.38 -7.79 20.70
N ALA A 320 11.63 -8.84 20.39
CA ALA A 320 10.85 -9.58 21.35
C ALA A 320 10.65 -11.00 20.80
N THR A 321 11.51 -11.91 21.26
CA THR A 321 11.35 -13.37 21.22
C THR A 321 10.13 -13.86 22.01
N GLN A 322 9.13 -13.00 22.22
CA GLN A 322 7.99 -13.24 23.09
C GLN A 322 7.02 -14.20 22.44
N ARG A 323 6.62 -15.20 23.22
CA ARG A 323 5.64 -16.20 22.85
C ARG A 323 4.26 -15.75 23.28
N VAL A 324 3.35 -15.58 22.34
CA VAL A 324 1.98 -15.13 22.61
C VAL A 324 0.99 -16.21 22.21
N LEU A 325 0.19 -16.66 23.18
CA LEU A 325 -0.95 -17.53 22.92
C LEU A 325 -2.12 -16.69 22.41
N VAL A 326 -2.58 -16.95 21.19
CA VAL A 326 -3.69 -16.25 20.56
C VAL A 326 -4.95 -17.10 20.59
N VAL A 327 -6.05 -16.53 21.08
CA VAL A 327 -7.37 -17.19 21.15
C VAL A 327 -8.45 -16.37 20.42
N ASN A 328 -9.08 -16.97 19.41
CA ASN A 328 -10.08 -16.32 18.57
C ASN A 328 -11.36 -17.16 18.50
N PRO A 329 -12.32 -16.96 19.42
CA PRO A 329 -13.62 -17.63 19.36
C PRO A 329 -14.47 -17.06 18.21
N GLY A 330 -14.97 -17.96 17.35
CA GLY A 330 -15.90 -17.70 16.26
C GLY A 330 -17.19 -18.51 16.42
N SER A 331 -18.17 -18.28 15.53
CA SER A 331 -19.50 -18.90 15.64
C SER A 331 -19.51 -20.37 15.26
N MET A 332 -18.60 -20.78 14.37
CA MET A 332 -18.51 -22.15 13.83
C MET A 332 -17.24 -22.87 14.25
N SER A 333 -16.26 -22.14 14.80
CA SER A 333 -14.95 -22.67 15.16
C SER A 333 -14.27 -21.77 16.19
N ILE A 334 -13.28 -22.30 16.89
CA ILE A 334 -12.29 -21.51 17.63
C ILE A 334 -10.93 -21.69 16.95
N LYS A 335 -10.22 -20.59 16.75
CA LYS A 335 -8.84 -20.60 16.25
C LYS A 335 -7.88 -20.35 17.40
N LEU A 336 -6.87 -21.20 17.50
CA LEU A 336 -5.84 -21.18 18.53
C LEU A 336 -4.48 -21.17 17.86
N ALA A 337 -3.56 -20.35 18.37
CA ALA A 337 -2.21 -20.31 17.84
C ALA A 337 -1.20 -19.88 18.90
N LEU A 338 0.03 -20.37 18.78
CA LEU A 338 1.17 -19.86 19.54
C LEU A 338 2.11 -19.13 18.56
N PHE A 339 2.35 -17.85 18.79
CA PHE A 339 3.25 -17.03 17.99
C PHE A 339 4.55 -16.75 18.75
N GLU A 340 5.66 -16.60 18.03
CA GLU A 340 6.92 -16.03 18.52
C GLU A 340 7.25 -14.81 17.67
N GLY A 341 7.04 -13.61 18.22
CA GLY A 341 7.00 -12.38 17.42
C GLY A 341 5.90 -12.43 16.35
N ALA A 342 6.27 -12.34 15.07
CA ALA A 342 5.34 -12.48 13.93
C ALA A 342 5.26 -13.92 13.38
N ARG A 343 6.06 -14.86 13.91
CA ARG A 343 6.14 -16.23 13.41
C ARG A 343 5.13 -17.12 14.13
N SER A 344 4.20 -17.74 13.40
CA SER A 344 3.34 -18.80 13.94
C SER A 344 4.17 -20.06 14.19
N LEU A 345 4.18 -20.55 15.44
CA LEU A 345 4.81 -21.83 15.82
C LEU A 345 3.84 -22.99 15.66
N HIS A 346 2.61 -22.79 16.14
CA HIS A 346 1.50 -23.73 16.07
C HIS A 346 0.22 -22.97 15.79
N GLU A 347 -0.64 -23.48 14.92
CA GLU A 347 -1.95 -22.90 14.63
C GLU A 347 -2.94 -24.03 14.32
N GLN A 348 -4.11 -23.98 14.95
CA GLN A 348 -5.17 -24.97 14.80
C GLN A 348 -6.53 -24.28 14.81
N GLU A 349 -7.39 -24.68 13.88
CA GLU A 349 -8.81 -24.31 13.87
C GLU A 349 -9.62 -25.53 14.30
N LEU A 350 -10.35 -25.40 15.41
CA LEU A 350 -11.16 -26.45 15.99
C LEU A 350 -12.64 -26.16 15.71
N PRO A 351 -13.37 -27.04 15.00
CA PRO A 351 -14.77 -26.82 14.69
C PRO A 351 -15.66 -26.93 15.95
N LEU A 352 -16.77 -26.19 15.94
CA LEU A 352 -17.82 -26.28 16.95
C LEU A 352 -19.06 -26.98 16.37
N ASP A 353 -19.72 -27.79 17.18
CA ASP A 353 -20.95 -28.47 16.78
C ASP A 353 -22.12 -27.45 16.68
N PRO A 354 -22.72 -27.26 15.49
CA PRO A 354 -23.80 -26.29 15.28
C PRO A 354 -25.15 -26.69 15.88
N THR A 355 -25.29 -27.88 16.46
CA THR A 355 -26.60 -28.46 16.85
C THR A 355 -27.15 -28.02 18.21
N ARG A 356 -26.51 -27.07 18.92
CA ARG A 356 -26.99 -26.59 20.23
C ARG A 356 -27.62 -25.21 20.16
N ASP A 357 -28.75 -25.06 20.87
CA ASP A 357 -29.52 -23.82 20.99
C ASP A 357 -28.63 -22.62 21.29
N ALA A 358 -28.79 -21.57 20.48
CA ALA A 358 -28.07 -20.29 20.52
C ALA A 358 -28.43 -19.41 21.74
N ALA A 359 -28.74 -20.01 22.89
CA ALA A 359 -28.79 -19.28 24.15
C ALA A 359 -27.35 -19.08 24.63
N ALA A 360 -26.79 -17.91 24.34
CA ALA A 360 -25.43 -17.50 24.65
C ALA A 360 -25.16 -17.44 26.18
N ASP A 361 -24.92 -18.58 26.80
CA ASP A 361 -24.32 -18.64 28.13
C ASP A 361 -22.80 -18.47 27.99
N SER A 362 -22.35 -17.23 28.14
CA SER A 362 -20.93 -16.86 28.09
C SER A 362 -20.07 -17.68 29.07
N THR A 363 -20.63 -18.17 30.16
CA THR A 363 -19.91 -18.95 31.17
C THR A 363 -19.65 -20.38 30.68
N ALA A 364 -20.71 -21.03 30.17
CA ALA A 364 -20.61 -22.36 29.59
C ALA A 364 -19.68 -22.39 28.37
N ASP A 365 -19.75 -21.35 27.52
CA ASP A 365 -18.85 -21.21 26.37
C ASP A 365 -17.39 -20.97 26.79
N THR A 366 -17.14 -20.17 27.83
CA THR A 366 -15.78 -19.96 28.35
C THR A 366 -15.17 -21.27 28.84
N ALA A 367 -15.92 -22.05 29.65
CA ALA A 367 -15.46 -23.34 30.15
C ALA A 367 -15.17 -24.34 29.01
N ARG A 368 -16.02 -24.36 27.97
CA ARG A 368 -15.79 -25.19 26.78
C ARG A 368 -14.50 -24.78 26.05
N PHE A 369 -14.31 -23.49 25.79
CA PHE A 369 -13.12 -23.02 25.08
C PHE A 369 -11.84 -23.21 25.90
N LEU A 370 -11.88 -23.09 27.22
CA LEU A 370 -10.74 -23.45 28.08
C LEU A 370 -10.33 -24.91 27.90
N ALA A 371 -11.29 -25.85 27.84
CA ALA A 371 -10.97 -27.27 27.59
C ALA A 371 -10.35 -27.49 26.20
N MET A 372 -10.79 -26.74 25.18
CA MET A 372 -10.20 -26.80 23.84
C MET A 372 -8.79 -26.20 23.81
N VAL A 373 -8.53 -25.14 24.58
CA VAL A 373 -7.19 -24.58 24.78
C VAL A 373 -6.29 -25.61 25.48
N ASP A 374 -6.79 -26.31 26.50
CA ASP A 374 -6.03 -27.37 27.19
C ASP A 374 -5.63 -28.50 26.24
N GLN A 375 -6.55 -28.91 25.37
CA GLN A 375 -6.25 -29.89 24.33
C GLN A 375 -5.15 -29.39 23.39
N PHE A 376 -5.24 -28.17 22.88
CA PHE A 376 -4.24 -27.57 21.99
C PHE A 376 -2.85 -27.49 22.66
N LEU A 377 -2.79 -27.03 23.91
CA LEU A 377 -1.53 -26.94 24.66
C LEU A 377 -0.91 -28.31 24.90
N ALA A 378 -1.72 -29.32 25.24
CA ALA A 378 -1.25 -30.69 25.43
C ALA A 378 -0.78 -31.35 24.13
N GLU A 379 -1.54 -31.18 23.03
CA GLU A 379 -1.21 -31.75 21.71
C GLU A 379 0.13 -31.24 21.18
N HIS A 380 0.45 -29.97 21.44
CA HIS A 380 1.69 -29.33 20.99
C HIS A 380 2.78 -29.24 22.06
N ALA A 381 2.59 -29.86 23.23
CA ALA A 381 3.53 -29.81 24.36
C ALA A 381 3.96 -28.37 24.74
N ILE A 382 3.00 -27.44 24.76
CA ILE A 382 3.23 -26.04 25.10
C ILE A 382 3.11 -25.87 26.61
N GLU A 383 4.25 -25.69 27.29
CA GLU A 383 4.31 -25.56 28.76
C GLU A 383 4.30 -24.09 29.23
N SER A 384 4.78 -23.16 28.40
CA SER A 384 4.91 -21.76 28.78
C SER A 384 4.83 -20.81 27.58
N PHE A 385 4.33 -19.60 27.85
CA PHE A 385 4.28 -18.46 26.94
C PHE A 385 4.34 -17.18 27.77
N ASP A 386 4.57 -16.04 27.12
CA ASP A 386 4.82 -14.75 27.78
C ASP A 386 3.55 -13.90 27.94
N ALA A 387 2.53 -14.12 27.09
CA ALA A 387 1.26 -13.42 27.17
C ALA A 387 0.12 -14.16 26.45
N VAL A 388 -1.11 -13.72 26.73
CA VAL A 388 -2.32 -14.11 25.98
C VAL A 388 -2.84 -12.93 25.18
N ALA A 389 -3.19 -13.15 23.92
CA ALA A 389 -3.93 -12.20 23.09
C ALA A 389 -5.26 -12.80 22.66
N ALA A 390 -6.35 -12.09 22.84
CA ALA A 390 -7.68 -12.57 22.49
C ALA A 390 -8.45 -11.61 21.59
N ARG A 391 -9.43 -12.17 20.88
CA ARG A 391 -10.39 -11.36 20.13
C ARG A 391 -11.24 -10.52 21.07
N GLY A 392 -11.31 -9.22 20.81
CA GLY A 392 -12.20 -8.31 21.53
C GLY A 392 -13.68 -8.55 21.20
N GLY A 393 -14.54 -8.32 22.19
CA GLY A 393 -16.00 -8.42 22.08
C GLY A 393 -16.71 -7.09 21.81
N LEU A 394 -18.04 -7.10 21.92
CA LEU A 394 -18.90 -5.91 21.87
C LEU A 394 -18.99 -5.24 23.24
N LEU A 395 -17.87 -4.67 23.69
CA LEU A 395 -17.77 -3.95 24.96
C LEU A 395 -18.76 -2.77 25.01
N PRO A 396 -19.45 -2.54 26.14
CA PRO A 396 -20.38 -1.43 26.25
C PRO A 396 -19.65 -0.09 26.26
N ARG A 397 -20.14 0.85 25.45
CA ARG A 397 -19.57 2.19 25.31
C ARG A 397 -20.38 3.31 25.96
N ASN A 398 -21.68 3.10 26.18
CA ASN A 398 -22.68 4.09 26.67
C ASN A 398 -22.45 5.55 26.21
N GLY A 399 -22.22 5.75 24.92
CA GLY A 399 -22.09 7.08 24.31
C GLY A 399 -20.66 7.65 24.28
N ALA A 400 -19.69 7.01 24.94
CA ALA A 400 -18.28 7.31 24.73
C ALA A 400 -17.73 6.54 23.51
N LYS A 401 -16.58 6.98 22.98
CA LYS A 401 -15.83 6.21 21.98
C LYS A 401 -14.84 5.29 22.68
N LEU A 402 -14.65 4.11 22.11
CA LEU A 402 -13.58 3.20 22.51
C LEU A 402 -12.47 3.30 21.46
N PRO A 403 -11.32 3.94 21.73
CA PRO A 403 -10.27 4.10 20.72
C PRO A 403 -9.77 2.77 20.15
N CYS A 404 -9.30 2.76 18.91
CA CYS A 404 -8.58 1.60 18.38
C CYS A 404 -7.24 1.42 19.11
N GLY A 405 -6.82 0.19 19.34
CA GLY A 405 -5.57 -0.16 20.03
C GLY A 405 -5.64 -1.45 20.83
N THR A 406 -4.59 -1.71 21.60
CA THR A 406 -4.44 -2.91 22.43
C THR A 406 -4.86 -2.61 23.87
N TYR A 407 -5.86 -3.32 24.39
CA TYR A 407 -6.39 -3.14 25.74
C TYR A 407 -5.92 -4.24 26.68
N VAL A 408 -5.62 -3.85 27.92
CA VAL A 408 -5.23 -4.78 28.99
C VAL A 408 -6.46 -5.49 29.53
N VAL A 409 -6.43 -6.82 29.50
CA VAL A 409 -7.37 -7.70 30.22
C VAL A 409 -6.77 -8.10 31.56
N ALA A 410 -5.47 -8.36 31.60
CA ALA A 410 -4.74 -8.70 32.81
C ALA A 410 -3.28 -8.23 32.73
N GLU A 411 -2.71 -7.83 33.87
CA GLU A 411 -1.32 -7.41 33.99
C GLU A 411 -0.63 -8.15 35.13
N VAL A 412 0.70 -8.28 35.06
CA VAL A 412 1.50 -8.87 36.13
C VAL A 412 2.14 -7.74 36.93
N ARG A 413 1.78 -7.61 38.21
CA ARG A 413 2.34 -6.62 39.16
C ARG A 413 2.92 -7.37 40.35
N ASP A 414 4.19 -7.14 40.64
CA ASP A 414 4.89 -7.79 41.76
C ASP A 414 4.75 -9.34 41.77
N GLY A 415 4.73 -9.95 40.57
CA GLY A 415 4.55 -11.40 40.40
C GLY A 415 3.11 -11.90 40.57
N GLN A 416 2.13 -11.01 40.74
CA GLN A 416 0.71 -11.35 40.82
C GLN A 416 -0.05 -10.87 39.58
N VAL A 417 -0.96 -11.71 39.09
CA VAL A 417 -1.86 -11.34 37.99
C VAL A 417 -3.02 -10.52 38.53
N VAL A 418 -3.16 -9.29 38.02
CA VAL A 418 -4.28 -8.40 38.29
C VAL A 418 -5.15 -8.33 37.04
N VAL A 419 -6.38 -8.83 37.12
CA VAL A 419 -7.36 -8.82 36.03
C VAL A 419 -8.20 -7.54 36.10
N ASP A 420 -8.55 -6.99 34.93
CA ASP A 420 -9.56 -5.95 34.80
C ASP A 420 -10.97 -6.56 34.95
N ASP A 421 -11.37 -6.79 36.20
CA ASP A 421 -12.68 -7.38 36.53
C ASP A 421 -13.84 -6.52 36.01
N ALA A 422 -13.65 -5.20 35.87
CA ALA A 422 -14.63 -4.30 35.29
C ALA A 422 -14.86 -4.56 33.80
N MET A 423 -13.80 -4.81 33.02
CA MET A 423 -13.93 -5.22 31.61
C MET A 423 -14.63 -6.57 31.48
N VAL A 424 -14.24 -7.56 32.29
CA VAL A 424 -14.83 -8.90 32.27
C VAL A 424 -16.31 -8.84 32.64
N GLN A 425 -16.67 -8.13 33.70
CA GLN A 425 -18.06 -7.96 34.10
C GLN A 425 -18.88 -7.24 33.02
N ALA A 426 -18.34 -6.17 32.44
CA ALA A 426 -19.05 -5.38 31.43
C ALA A 426 -19.42 -6.21 30.19
N ILE A 427 -18.51 -7.06 29.69
CA ILE A 427 -18.78 -7.87 28.51
C ILE A 427 -19.68 -9.08 28.81
N THR A 428 -19.59 -9.65 30.01
CA THR A 428 -20.38 -10.84 30.39
C THR A 428 -21.80 -10.48 30.80
N GLU A 429 -21.99 -9.36 31.50
CA GLU A 429 -23.32 -8.98 32.02
C GLU A 429 -24.07 -8.01 31.11
N ARG A 430 -23.37 -7.08 30.44
CA ARG A 430 -23.98 -5.94 29.73
C ARG A 430 -23.32 -5.64 28.37
N PRO A 431 -23.11 -6.64 27.50
CA PRO A 431 -22.55 -6.37 26.18
C PRO A 431 -23.52 -5.51 25.34
N GLU A 432 -23.00 -4.77 24.35
CA GLU A 432 -23.88 -4.01 23.43
C GLU A 432 -24.79 -4.93 22.61
N SER A 433 -24.33 -6.16 22.36
CA SER A 433 -25.14 -7.24 21.80
C SER A 433 -24.48 -8.60 22.12
N HIS A 434 -25.30 -9.65 22.16
CA HIS A 434 -24.80 -11.01 22.34
C HIS A 434 -24.11 -11.51 21.08
N HIS A 435 -22.84 -11.90 21.22
CA HIS A 435 -22.04 -12.47 20.14
C HIS A 435 -20.93 -13.36 20.70
N VAL A 436 -20.56 -14.41 19.99
CA VAL A 436 -19.53 -15.39 20.42
C VAL A 436 -18.16 -14.76 20.67
N SER A 437 -17.82 -13.65 19.99
CA SER A 437 -16.57 -12.92 20.25
C SER A 437 -16.48 -12.33 21.66
N ASN A 438 -17.61 -12.19 22.35
CA ASN A 438 -17.64 -11.69 23.74
C ASN A 438 -16.90 -12.64 24.70
N VAL A 439 -16.79 -13.92 24.35
CA VAL A 439 -16.11 -14.94 25.16
C VAL A 439 -14.58 -14.74 25.18
N GLY A 440 -14.00 -13.98 24.24
CA GLY A 440 -12.55 -13.78 24.15
C GLY A 440 -11.94 -13.13 25.40
N ILE A 441 -12.62 -12.14 25.98
CA ILE A 441 -12.17 -11.41 27.19
C ILE A 441 -12.16 -12.30 28.44
N PRO A 442 -13.26 -12.96 28.85
CA PRO A 442 -13.23 -13.85 30.02
C PRO A 442 -12.26 -15.02 29.83
N LEU A 443 -12.18 -15.58 28.61
CA LEU A 443 -11.21 -16.63 28.29
C LEU A 443 -9.76 -16.16 28.51
N ALA A 444 -9.42 -14.95 28.05
CA ALA A 444 -8.10 -14.38 28.24
C ALA A 444 -7.78 -14.11 29.72
N ALA A 445 -8.76 -13.64 30.49
CA ALA A 445 -8.61 -13.41 31.92
C ALA A 445 -8.32 -14.71 32.69
N ASP A 446 -9.03 -15.80 32.38
CA ASP A 446 -8.80 -17.08 33.04
C ASP A 446 -7.45 -17.70 32.67
N LEU A 447 -7.05 -17.61 31.39
CA LEU A 447 -5.72 -18.05 30.95
C LEU A 447 -4.61 -17.22 31.62
N ALA A 448 -4.77 -15.91 31.75
CA ALA A 448 -3.83 -15.05 32.46
C ALA A 448 -3.60 -15.51 33.89
N ARG A 449 -4.69 -15.73 34.65
CA ARG A 449 -4.63 -16.22 36.03
C ARG A 449 -3.95 -17.59 36.13
N ARG A 450 -4.26 -18.49 35.20
CA ARG A 450 -3.77 -19.88 35.22
C ARG A 450 -2.27 -19.99 34.93
N PHE A 451 -1.75 -19.15 34.03
CA PHE A 451 -0.34 -19.21 33.60
C PHE A 451 0.55 -18.11 34.19
N GLY A 452 -0.01 -17.14 34.92
CA GLY A 452 0.78 -16.09 35.56
C GLY A 452 1.31 -15.04 34.58
N VAL A 453 0.59 -14.79 33.47
CA VAL A 453 1.04 -13.93 32.36
C VAL A 453 0.07 -12.78 32.11
N PRO A 454 0.51 -11.66 31.51
CA PRO A 454 -0.39 -10.61 31.06
C PRO A 454 -1.31 -11.09 29.93
N ALA A 455 -2.47 -10.45 29.80
CA ALA A 455 -3.42 -10.72 28.74
C ALA A 455 -3.99 -9.44 28.12
N PHE A 456 -4.26 -9.51 26.81
CA PHE A 456 -4.70 -8.38 26.01
C PHE A 456 -5.84 -8.74 25.06
N ILE A 457 -6.63 -7.74 24.68
CA ILE A 457 -7.41 -7.76 23.44
C ILE A 457 -6.89 -6.69 22.49
N VAL A 458 -6.99 -6.94 21.19
CA VAL A 458 -6.51 -6.01 20.15
C VAL A 458 -7.66 -5.56 19.28
N ASP A 459 -7.82 -4.24 19.12
CA ASP A 459 -8.76 -3.61 18.19
C ASP A 459 -10.18 -4.24 18.25
N PRO A 460 -10.90 -4.11 19.40
CA PRO A 460 -12.21 -4.73 19.61
C PRO A 460 -13.21 -4.31 18.53
N VAL A 461 -14.24 -5.15 18.29
CA VAL A 461 -15.24 -4.98 17.22
C VAL A 461 -15.95 -3.61 17.24
N VAL A 462 -16.06 -3.03 18.44
CA VAL A 462 -16.72 -1.75 18.72
C VAL A 462 -15.75 -0.56 18.84
N ALA A 463 -14.46 -0.76 18.53
CA ALA A 463 -13.51 0.34 18.52
C ALA A 463 -13.92 1.40 17.48
N ASP A 464 -13.86 2.66 17.86
CA ASP A 464 -14.49 3.79 17.18
C ASP A 464 -13.57 5.01 17.19
N ASP A 465 -13.10 5.38 16.01
CA ASP A 465 -12.31 6.58 15.74
C ASP A 465 -13.06 7.56 14.82
N PHE A 466 -14.40 7.48 14.77
CA PHE A 466 -15.21 8.29 13.86
C PHE A 466 -14.92 9.78 14.01
N VAL A 467 -14.97 10.51 12.90
CA VAL A 467 -15.04 11.98 12.95
C VAL A 467 -16.47 12.41 13.31
N PRO A 468 -16.67 13.61 13.89
CA PRO A 468 -18.01 14.07 14.30
C PRO A 468 -19.05 14.00 13.19
N GLU A 469 -18.66 14.27 11.94
CA GLU A 469 -19.53 14.20 10.76
C GLU A 469 -20.00 12.77 10.48
N ALA A 470 -19.15 11.77 10.73
CA ALA A 470 -19.47 10.36 10.52
C ALA A 470 -20.47 9.83 11.55
N GLU A 471 -20.63 10.47 12.71
CA GLU A 471 -21.63 10.08 13.72
C GLU A 471 -23.07 10.48 13.37
N VAL A 472 -23.22 11.45 12.46
CA VAL A 472 -24.53 11.99 12.10
C VAL A 472 -25.28 10.98 11.22
N SER A 473 -26.44 10.51 11.68
CA SER A 473 -27.27 9.52 10.95
C SER A 473 -28.30 10.14 10.00
N GLY A 474 -28.62 11.43 10.17
CA GLY A 474 -29.76 12.09 9.55
C GLY A 474 -31.04 12.12 10.39
N TYR A 475 -31.09 11.42 11.55
CA TYR A 475 -32.18 11.50 12.51
C TYR A 475 -31.64 11.63 13.94
N ALA A 476 -31.93 12.76 14.61
CA ALA A 476 -31.25 13.15 15.86
C ALA A 476 -31.20 12.09 16.99
N PRO A 477 -32.25 11.28 17.23
CA PRO A 477 -32.21 10.19 18.21
C PRO A 477 -31.30 9.01 17.85
N ILE A 478 -30.89 8.86 16.58
CA ILE A 478 -30.02 7.78 16.12
C ILE A 478 -28.64 8.35 15.81
N ARG A 479 -27.59 7.69 16.31
CA ARG A 479 -26.20 8.00 15.95
C ARG A 479 -25.57 6.83 15.24
N ARG A 480 -24.76 7.11 14.23
CA ARG A 480 -23.84 6.12 13.66
C ARG A 480 -22.75 5.85 14.69
N ARG A 481 -22.44 4.57 14.89
CA ARG A 481 -21.40 4.09 15.80
C ARG A 481 -20.62 2.98 15.11
N SER A 482 -19.32 2.96 15.26
CA SER A 482 -18.52 1.93 14.61
C SER A 482 -18.84 0.55 15.20
N VAL A 483 -19.21 -0.38 14.32
CA VAL A 483 -19.20 -1.82 14.58
C VAL A 483 -18.63 -2.44 13.33
N ALA A 484 -17.38 -2.90 13.38
CA ALA A 484 -16.69 -3.37 12.18
C ALA A 484 -15.69 -4.48 12.46
N HIS A 485 -15.08 -5.02 11.41
CA HIS A 485 -13.94 -5.94 11.52
C HIS A 485 -12.66 -5.14 11.82
N VAL A 486 -12.65 -4.36 12.91
CA VAL A 486 -11.64 -3.33 13.21
C VAL A 486 -10.23 -3.93 13.21
N LEU A 487 -10.04 -5.06 13.89
CA LEU A 487 -8.79 -5.82 13.89
C LEU A 487 -8.29 -6.11 12.46
N SER A 488 -9.14 -6.69 11.61
CA SER A 488 -8.76 -7.03 10.24
C SER A 488 -8.50 -5.78 9.39
N ILE A 489 -9.31 -4.73 9.55
CA ILE A 489 -9.15 -3.46 8.85
C ILE A 489 -7.82 -2.80 9.19
N ARG A 490 -7.50 -2.70 10.48
CA ARG A 490 -6.27 -2.07 10.97
C ARG A 490 -5.04 -2.91 10.66
N ALA A 491 -5.16 -4.24 10.74
CA ALA A 491 -4.10 -5.13 10.27
C ALA A 491 -3.84 -4.90 8.78
N ALA A 492 -4.86 -4.93 7.93
CA ALA A 492 -4.70 -4.71 6.50
C ALA A 492 -4.14 -3.32 6.17
N ALA A 493 -4.53 -2.28 6.92
CA ALA A 493 -3.95 -0.94 6.80
C ALA A 493 -2.45 -0.92 7.18
N ARG A 494 -2.04 -1.62 8.25
CA ARG A 494 -0.63 -1.80 8.65
C ARG A 494 0.17 -2.54 7.59
N ARG A 495 -0.31 -3.67 7.10
CA ARG A 495 0.36 -4.43 6.03
C ARG A 495 0.48 -3.61 4.75
N ALA A 496 -0.54 -2.79 4.43
CA ALA A 496 -0.48 -1.89 3.29
C ALA A 496 0.59 -0.81 3.50
N ALA A 497 0.60 -0.16 4.66
CA ALA A 497 1.61 0.81 5.08
C ALA A 497 3.05 0.25 4.99
N GLU A 498 3.28 -0.96 5.49
CA GLU A 498 4.57 -1.66 5.39
C GLU A 498 4.98 -1.92 3.94
N LYS A 499 4.03 -2.36 3.10
CA LYS A 499 4.27 -2.62 1.67
C LYS A 499 4.56 -1.35 0.87
N THR A 500 3.99 -0.21 1.26
CA THR A 500 4.22 1.07 0.59
C THR A 500 5.37 1.87 1.18
N GLY A 501 5.91 1.45 2.33
CA GLY A 501 6.91 2.22 3.07
C GLY A 501 6.32 3.49 3.72
N THR A 502 5.00 3.60 3.82
CA THR A 502 4.30 4.71 4.48
C THR A 502 4.12 4.35 5.96
N PRO A 503 4.58 5.16 6.92
CA PRO A 503 4.23 4.97 8.33
C PRO A 503 2.70 4.90 8.52
N LEU A 504 2.20 4.03 9.41
CA LEU A 504 0.75 3.84 9.60
C LEU A 504 0.04 5.17 9.92
N ASP A 505 0.65 5.99 10.77
CA ASP A 505 0.14 7.31 11.18
C ASP A 505 0.11 8.34 10.04
N ARG A 506 0.68 8.02 8.89
CA ARG A 506 0.61 8.83 7.65
C ARG A 506 -0.18 8.16 6.54
N MET A 507 -0.59 6.90 6.74
CA MET A 507 -1.33 6.14 5.74
C MET A 507 -2.78 6.61 5.66
N THR A 508 -3.22 6.97 4.45
CA THR A 508 -4.63 7.22 4.13
C THR A 508 -5.08 6.24 3.06
N CYS A 509 -6.02 5.36 3.39
CA CYS A 509 -6.49 4.30 2.52
C CYS A 509 -7.95 3.92 2.81
N VAL A 510 -8.55 3.17 1.88
CA VAL A 510 -9.85 2.54 2.12
C VAL A 510 -9.65 1.05 2.24
N VAL A 511 -10.16 0.45 3.31
CA VAL A 511 -10.04 -0.99 3.54
C VAL A 511 -11.40 -1.65 3.50
N ALA A 512 -11.58 -2.63 2.63
CA ALA A 512 -12.76 -3.47 2.57
C ALA A 512 -12.43 -4.87 3.11
N HIS A 513 -12.91 -5.16 4.32
CA HIS A 513 -12.95 -6.53 4.82
C HIS A 513 -14.16 -7.23 4.21
N MET A 514 -13.93 -8.34 3.52
CA MET A 514 -14.94 -9.10 2.79
C MET A 514 -14.93 -10.56 3.24
N GLY A 515 -15.89 -10.95 4.07
CA GLY A 515 -16.06 -12.32 4.57
C GLY A 515 -17.56 -12.67 4.69
N GLY A 516 -17.92 -13.49 5.68
CA GLY A 516 -19.33 -13.73 6.02
C GLY A 516 -20.04 -12.43 6.47
N GLY A 517 -19.29 -11.49 7.04
CA GLY A 517 -19.67 -10.08 7.12
C GLY A 517 -18.77 -9.23 6.22
N ILE A 518 -19.29 -8.09 5.77
CA ILE A 518 -18.53 -7.14 4.95
C ILE A 518 -18.56 -5.78 5.63
N THR A 519 -17.39 -5.17 5.78
CA THR A 519 -17.27 -3.80 6.28
C THR A 519 -16.21 -3.05 5.48
N VAL A 520 -16.56 -1.85 5.06
CA VAL A 520 -15.67 -0.95 4.32
C VAL A 520 -15.39 0.27 5.18
N ALA A 521 -14.12 0.60 5.36
CA ALA A 521 -13.66 1.64 6.27
C ALA A 521 -12.73 2.63 5.58
N ALA A 522 -12.92 3.91 5.89
CA ALA A 522 -12.00 4.99 5.60
C ALA A 522 -10.94 5.05 6.71
N VAL A 523 -9.69 4.84 6.34
CA VAL A 523 -8.53 5.01 7.21
C VAL A 523 -7.80 6.28 6.79
N ARG A 524 -7.69 7.25 7.69
CA ARG A 524 -7.01 8.53 7.45
C ARG A 524 -5.95 8.75 8.52
N HIS A 525 -4.69 8.89 8.11
CA HIS A 525 -3.54 8.99 9.03
C HIS A 525 -3.53 7.85 10.07
N GLY A 526 -3.80 6.62 9.62
CA GLY A 526 -3.83 5.43 10.47
C GLY A 526 -5.04 5.30 11.40
N ARG A 527 -5.99 6.25 11.38
CA ARG A 527 -7.22 6.23 12.18
C ARG A 527 -8.43 5.87 11.33
N MET A 528 -9.32 5.05 11.89
CA MET A 528 -10.54 4.60 11.20
C MET A 528 -11.64 5.66 11.36
N VAL A 529 -11.65 6.64 10.46
CA VAL A 529 -12.45 7.88 10.59
C VAL A 529 -13.92 7.72 10.18
N ASP A 530 -14.23 6.70 9.39
CA ASP A 530 -15.59 6.30 9.01
C ASP A 530 -15.60 4.83 8.59
N ASN A 531 -16.71 4.14 8.75
CA ASN A 531 -16.94 2.80 8.19
C ASN A 531 -18.42 2.49 8.05
N THR A 532 -18.73 1.56 7.13
CA THR A 532 -20.03 0.87 7.14
C THR A 532 -20.19 0.06 8.42
N ILE A 533 -21.40 -0.04 8.96
CA ILE A 533 -21.69 -0.67 10.25
C ILE A 533 -22.16 -2.11 10.03
N ALA A 534 -21.42 -3.08 10.57
CA ALA A 534 -21.70 -4.51 10.46
C ALA A 534 -23.06 -4.91 11.08
N LEU A 535 -23.39 -6.20 10.97
CA LEU A 535 -24.68 -6.78 11.38
C LEU A 535 -25.84 -6.21 10.54
N LEU A 536 -26.66 -5.32 11.12
CA LEU A 536 -27.80 -4.66 10.45
C LEU A 536 -27.65 -3.13 10.42
N GLY A 537 -26.44 -2.61 10.60
CA GLY A 537 -26.23 -1.17 10.64
C GLY A 537 -26.36 -0.52 9.25
N GLU A 538 -25.41 -0.78 8.36
CA GLU A 538 -25.39 -0.23 7.00
C GLU A 538 -24.31 -0.92 6.15
N GLY A 539 -24.44 -0.86 4.83
CA GLY A 539 -23.41 -1.32 3.90
C GLY A 539 -23.92 -2.34 2.88
N PRO A 540 -23.01 -2.99 2.15
CA PRO A 540 -23.39 -3.95 1.12
C PRO A 540 -24.00 -5.20 1.74
N PHE A 541 -24.90 -5.86 1.02
CA PHE A 541 -25.28 -7.23 1.39
C PHE A 541 -24.06 -8.16 1.29
N THR A 542 -24.12 -9.27 2.02
CA THR A 542 -23.01 -10.21 2.20
C THR A 542 -23.44 -11.63 1.79
N PRO A 543 -22.62 -12.67 1.95
CA PRO A 543 -23.09 -14.03 1.73
C PRO A 543 -24.33 -14.42 2.56
N GLN A 544 -24.51 -13.86 3.77
CA GLN A 544 -25.57 -14.26 4.72
C GLN A 544 -26.43 -13.11 5.28
N ARG A 545 -26.05 -11.86 5.02
CA ARG A 545 -26.68 -10.65 5.60
C ARG A 545 -27.28 -9.76 4.53
N ALA A 546 -28.38 -9.11 4.86
CA ALA A 546 -29.14 -8.26 3.96
C ALA A 546 -28.43 -6.95 3.56
N GLY A 547 -27.56 -6.43 4.43
CA GLY A 547 -26.99 -5.08 4.25
C GLY A 547 -28.06 -3.99 4.34
N THR A 548 -27.85 -2.87 3.65
CA THR A 548 -28.82 -1.77 3.62
C THR A 548 -30.06 -2.12 2.79
N LEU A 549 -31.24 -1.99 3.40
CA LEU A 549 -32.54 -2.17 2.76
C LEU A 549 -33.36 -0.86 2.78
N PRO A 550 -34.34 -0.70 1.86
CA PRO A 550 -35.23 0.47 1.88
C PRO A 550 -36.01 0.57 3.20
N LEU A 551 -35.93 1.72 3.88
CA LEU A 551 -36.52 1.91 5.21
C LEU A 551 -38.03 1.67 5.25
N ARG A 552 -38.75 2.05 4.19
CA ARG A 552 -40.20 1.86 4.11
C ARG A 552 -40.57 0.38 4.15
N GLU A 553 -39.88 -0.45 3.39
CA GLU A 553 -40.13 -1.90 3.33
C GLU A 553 -39.84 -2.57 4.68
N ILE A 554 -38.77 -2.14 5.38
CA ILE A 554 -38.48 -2.63 6.73
C ILE A 554 -39.57 -2.24 7.72
N ILE A 555 -40.06 -1.00 7.68
CA ILE A 555 -41.17 -0.56 8.53
C ILE A 555 -42.41 -1.41 8.25
N ASP A 556 -42.78 -1.57 6.99
CA ASP A 556 -43.96 -2.36 6.61
C ASP A 556 -43.80 -3.84 7.05
N LEU A 557 -42.59 -4.41 6.95
CA LEU A 557 -42.29 -5.76 7.42
C LEU A 557 -42.38 -5.90 8.95
N CYS A 558 -41.86 -4.93 9.71
CA CYS A 558 -41.95 -4.86 11.17
C CYS A 558 -43.41 -4.86 11.67
N TYR A 559 -44.33 -4.25 10.91
CA TYR A 559 -45.75 -4.16 11.25
C TYR A 559 -46.64 -5.16 10.50
N SER A 560 -46.05 -6.06 9.71
CA SER A 560 -46.78 -7.06 8.91
C SER A 560 -47.42 -8.18 9.76
N GLY A 561 -46.94 -8.37 11.00
CA GLY A 561 -47.30 -9.51 11.85
C GLY A 561 -46.65 -10.83 11.45
N GLN A 562 -45.80 -10.86 10.42
CA GLN A 562 -45.14 -12.08 9.93
C GLN A 562 -43.97 -12.54 10.81
N PHE A 563 -43.28 -11.59 11.47
CA PHE A 563 -42.10 -11.85 12.26
C PHE A 563 -42.20 -11.14 13.62
N THR A 564 -41.71 -11.80 14.66
CA THR A 564 -41.27 -11.10 15.87
C THR A 564 -39.98 -10.32 15.58
N LYS A 565 -39.63 -9.38 16.46
CA LYS A 565 -38.36 -8.63 16.37
C LYS A 565 -37.16 -9.58 16.21
N ASP A 566 -37.07 -10.59 17.07
CA ASP A 566 -35.90 -11.49 17.10
C ASP A 566 -35.84 -12.37 15.86
N GLN A 567 -36.99 -12.88 15.39
CA GLN A 567 -37.06 -13.62 14.14
C GLN A 567 -36.65 -12.76 12.93
N LEU A 568 -37.07 -11.50 12.88
CA LEU A 568 -36.70 -10.61 11.79
C LEU A 568 -35.20 -10.27 11.83
N LEU A 569 -34.64 -10.03 13.02
CA LEU A 569 -33.20 -9.82 13.20
C LEU A 569 -32.40 -11.04 12.72
N GLU A 570 -32.81 -12.24 13.10
CA GLU A 570 -32.19 -13.49 12.67
C GLU A 570 -32.27 -13.66 11.14
N GLU A 571 -33.46 -13.47 10.57
CA GLU A 571 -33.70 -13.59 9.13
C GLU A 571 -32.76 -12.68 8.33
N LEU A 572 -32.64 -11.41 8.73
CA LEU A 572 -31.82 -10.42 8.04
C LEU A 572 -30.30 -10.57 8.29
N THR A 573 -29.89 -11.26 9.36
CA THR A 573 -28.46 -11.43 9.74
C THR A 573 -27.87 -12.80 9.41
N GLN A 574 -28.71 -13.82 9.22
CA GLN A 574 -28.25 -15.20 9.02
C GLN A 574 -28.77 -15.85 7.75
N ARG A 575 -29.93 -15.42 7.24
CA ARG A 575 -30.62 -16.08 6.10
C ARG A 575 -30.79 -15.17 4.89
N ALA A 576 -30.22 -13.98 4.92
CA ALA A 576 -30.29 -12.99 3.85
C ALA A 576 -29.08 -13.05 2.90
N GLY A 577 -28.92 -12.06 2.02
CA GLY A 577 -27.76 -11.99 1.13
C GLY A 577 -27.76 -13.11 0.08
N LEU A 578 -26.59 -13.62 -0.30
CA LEU A 578 -26.49 -14.72 -1.28
C LEU A 578 -27.28 -15.96 -0.84
N GLN A 579 -27.33 -16.26 0.47
CA GLN A 579 -28.13 -17.35 1.02
C GLN A 579 -29.61 -17.23 0.62
N SER A 580 -30.18 -16.02 0.69
CA SER A 580 -31.59 -15.79 0.33
C SER A 580 -31.82 -15.92 -1.18
N TYR A 581 -30.91 -15.41 -2.00
CA TYR A 581 -31.06 -15.44 -3.46
C TYR A 581 -30.78 -16.82 -4.07
N LEU A 582 -29.84 -17.58 -3.52
CA LEU A 582 -29.28 -18.79 -4.15
C LEU A 582 -29.47 -20.07 -3.33
N GLY A 583 -29.99 -19.95 -2.10
CA GLY A 583 -30.07 -21.05 -1.14
C GLY A 583 -28.70 -21.54 -0.64
N GLU A 584 -27.64 -20.77 -0.88
CA GLU A 584 -26.25 -21.12 -0.58
C GLU A 584 -25.44 -19.84 -0.31
N HIS A 585 -24.46 -19.91 0.60
CA HIS A 585 -23.60 -18.78 0.98
C HIS A 585 -22.10 -19.09 0.83
N ARG A 586 -21.74 -20.37 0.65
CA ARG A 586 -20.34 -20.76 0.45
C ARG A 586 -19.90 -20.40 -0.96
N MET A 587 -18.92 -19.50 -1.05
CA MET A 587 -18.45 -19.00 -2.34
C MET A 587 -17.87 -20.10 -3.23
N GLU A 588 -17.21 -21.13 -2.69
CA GLU A 588 -16.66 -22.20 -3.54
C GLU A 588 -17.76 -22.93 -4.31
N VAL A 589 -18.95 -23.09 -3.69
CA VAL A 589 -20.10 -23.73 -4.33
C VAL A 589 -20.75 -22.79 -5.34
N ILE A 590 -20.90 -21.52 -4.98
CA ILE A 590 -21.52 -20.51 -5.85
C ILE A 590 -20.65 -20.26 -7.09
N GLU A 591 -19.33 -20.16 -6.94
CA GLU A 591 -18.40 -20.00 -8.08
C GLU A 591 -18.51 -21.16 -9.05
N LYS A 592 -18.60 -22.40 -8.55
CA LYS A 592 -18.82 -23.57 -9.41
C LYS A 592 -20.14 -23.46 -10.19
N ARG A 593 -21.24 -23.02 -9.56
CA ARG A 593 -22.50 -22.79 -10.28
C ARG A 593 -22.34 -21.76 -11.40
N VAL A 594 -21.60 -20.67 -11.15
CA VAL A 594 -21.29 -19.66 -12.17
C VAL A 594 -20.49 -20.25 -13.32
N GLU A 595 -19.49 -21.07 -13.03
CA GLU A 595 -18.69 -21.79 -14.04
C GLU A 595 -19.54 -22.77 -14.87
N ASP A 596 -20.51 -23.43 -14.22
CA ASP A 596 -21.48 -24.33 -14.84
C ASP A 596 -22.60 -23.58 -15.62
N GLY A 597 -22.55 -22.25 -15.68
CA GLY A 597 -23.47 -21.41 -16.48
C GLY A 597 -24.71 -20.90 -15.74
N ASP A 598 -24.75 -20.96 -14.40
CA ASP A 598 -25.84 -20.38 -13.60
C ASP A 598 -25.80 -18.84 -13.63
N GLU A 599 -26.64 -18.29 -14.50
CA GLU A 599 -26.80 -16.85 -14.69
C GLU A 599 -27.35 -16.11 -13.46
N THR A 600 -28.16 -16.78 -12.64
CA THR A 600 -28.72 -16.19 -11.42
C THR A 600 -27.63 -16.04 -10.36
N ALA A 601 -26.81 -17.09 -10.17
CA ALA A 601 -25.64 -17.03 -9.30
C ALA A 601 -24.68 -15.92 -9.73
N ARG A 602 -24.41 -15.80 -11.04
CA ARG A 602 -23.53 -14.77 -11.59
C ARG A 602 -24.05 -13.37 -11.31
N ALA A 603 -25.34 -13.13 -11.56
CA ALA A 603 -25.98 -11.84 -11.30
C ALA A 603 -25.95 -11.46 -9.81
N ALA A 604 -26.20 -12.42 -8.91
CA ALA A 604 -26.17 -12.19 -7.46
C ALA A 604 -24.76 -11.83 -6.97
N VAL A 605 -23.72 -12.53 -7.43
CA VAL A 605 -22.31 -12.22 -7.07
C VAL A 605 -21.89 -10.84 -7.63
N GLU A 606 -22.26 -10.53 -8.87
CA GLU A 606 -21.99 -9.21 -9.47
C GLU A 606 -22.71 -8.07 -8.73
N ALA A 607 -23.95 -8.30 -8.28
CA ALA A 607 -24.69 -7.33 -7.47
C ALA A 607 -24.01 -7.09 -6.10
N MET A 608 -23.50 -8.15 -5.46
CA MET A 608 -22.75 -8.04 -4.22
C MET A 608 -21.48 -7.21 -4.43
N ALA A 609 -20.67 -7.57 -5.44
CA ALA A 609 -19.45 -6.85 -5.81
C ALA A 609 -19.72 -5.38 -6.16
N TYR A 610 -20.85 -5.10 -6.83
CA TYR A 610 -21.28 -3.73 -7.14
C TYR A 610 -21.56 -2.91 -5.88
N GLN A 611 -22.28 -3.45 -4.89
CA GLN A 611 -22.55 -2.73 -3.64
C GLN A 611 -21.28 -2.52 -2.80
N ILE A 612 -20.37 -3.50 -2.79
CA ILE A 612 -19.05 -3.36 -2.15
C ILE A 612 -18.28 -2.21 -2.81
N ALA A 613 -18.24 -2.17 -4.14
CA ALA A 613 -17.55 -1.12 -4.88
C ALA A 613 -18.14 0.27 -4.62
N LYS A 614 -19.47 0.40 -4.56
CA LYS A 614 -20.13 1.66 -4.17
C LYS A 614 -19.73 2.11 -2.77
N SER A 615 -19.68 1.18 -1.82
CA SER A 615 -19.30 1.46 -0.44
C SER A 615 -17.83 1.90 -0.35
N ILE A 616 -16.95 1.28 -1.14
CA ILE A 616 -15.56 1.73 -1.27
C ILE A 616 -15.49 3.15 -1.84
N GLY A 617 -16.24 3.46 -2.89
CA GLY A 617 -16.29 4.82 -3.44
C GLY A 617 -16.73 5.86 -2.42
N ALA A 618 -17.75 5.56 -1.61
CA ALA A 618 -18.18 6.43 -0.52
C ALA A 618 -17.08 6.62 0.54
N MET A 619 -16.39 5.54 0.92
CA MET A 619 -15.28 5.62 1.88
C MET A 619 -14.04 6.32 1.31
N CYS A 620 -13.83 6.33 0.00
CA CYS A 620 -12.78 7.16 -0.62
C CYS A 620 -13.07 8.65 -0.40
N VAL A 621 -14.34 9.06 -0.47
CA VAL A 621 -14.74 10.44 -0.17
C VAL A 621 -14.51 10.76 1.31
N ALA A 622 -14.88 9.84 2.22
CA ALA A 622 -14.68 10.02 3.66
C ALA A 622 -13.18 10.05 4.06
N ALA A 623 -12.35 9.21 3.44
CA ALA A 623 -10.90 9.18 3.67
C ALA A 623 -10.21 10.46 3.15
N GLY A 624 -10.74 11.06 2.09
CA GLY A 624 -10.29 12.34 1.54
C GLY A 624 -9.31 12.21 0.37
N PRO A 625 -8.82 13.35 -0.16
CA PRO A 625 -8.05 13.39 -1.41
C PRO A 625 -6.67 12.72 -1.30
N GLU A 626 -6.18 12.48 -0.08
CA GLU A 626 -4.89 11.82 0.19
C GLU A 626 -4.99 10.29 0.13
N THR A 627 -6.15 9.73 -0.21
CA THR A 627 -6.33 8.28 -0.29
C THR A 627 -5.39 7.66 -1.32
N GLU A 628 -4.43 6.86 -0.84
CA GLU A 628 -3.34 6.32 -1.66
C GLU A 628 -3.70 4.98 -2.31
N ALA A 629 -4.56 4.20 -1.67
CA ALA A 629 -4.94 2.86 -2.13
C ALA A 629 -6.28 2.38 -1.57
N ILE A 630 -6.88 1.45 -2.30
CA ILE A 630 -7.98 0.58 -1.84
C ILE A 630 -7.37 -0.77 -1.49
N ILE A 631 -7.64 -1.26 -0.28
CA ILE A 631 -7.16 -2.53 0.23
C ILE A 631 -8.35 -3.48 0.38
N LEU A 632 -8.33 -4.58 -0.35
CA LEU A 632 -9.27 -5.68 -0.20
C LEU A 632 -8.65 -6.73 0.71
N THR A 633 -9.38 -7.16 1.74
CA THR A 633 -8.98 -8.25 2.65
C THR A 633 -10.20 -9.11 3.02
N GLY A 634 -10.00 -10.14 3.83
CA GLY A 634 -11.04 -11.10 4.24
C GLY A 634 -11.13 -12.32 3.33
N GLY A 635 -11.91 -13.32 3.74
CA GLY A 635 -11.99 -14.61 3.06
C GLY A 635 -12.42 -14.54 1.59
N LEU A 636 -13.28 -13.57 1.24
CA LEU A 636 -13.75 -13.36 -0.14
C LEU A 636 -12.63 -12.87 -1.08
N CYS A 637 -11.47 -12.43 -0.58
CA CYS A 637 -10.32 -12.13 -1.43
C CYS A 637 -9.72 -13.35 -2.14
N ARG A 638 -10.09 -14.57 -1.74
CA ARG A 638 -9.72 -15.81 -2.44
C ARG A 638 -10.52 -15.99 -3.74
N SER A 639 -11.73 -15.43 -3.80
CA SER A 639 -12.58 -15.47 -4.99
C SER A 639 -12.03 -14.51 -6.06
N ALA A 640 -11.50 -15.09 -7.15
CA ALA A 640 -11.05 -14.30 -8.29
C ALA A 640 -12.22 -13.58 -8.98
N LEU A 641 -13.43 -14.17 -8.93
CA LEU A 641 -14.65 -13.60 -9.48
C LEU A 641 -15.00 -12.29 -8.76
N VAL A 642 -15.12 -12.32 -7.43
CA VAL A 642 -15.44 -11.14 -6.61
C VAL A 642 -14.36 -10.07 -6.74
N VAL A 643 -13.08 -10.44 -6.61
CA VAL A 643 -11.97 -9.48 -6.70
C VAL A 643 -11.92 -8.81 -8.08
N ARG A 644 -12.13 -9.57 -9.18
CA ARG A 644 -12.15 -9.01 -10.53
C ARG A 644 -13.32 -8.06 -10.74
N ALA A 645 -14.51 -8.44 -10.28
CA ALA A 645 -15.72 -7.61 -10.37
C ALA A 645 -15.57 -6.28 -9.61
N ILE A 646 -14.92 -6.28 -8.45
CA ILE A 646 -14.63 -5.04 -7.70
C ILE A 646 -13.55 -4.22 -8.42
N LYS A 647 -12.44 -4.85 -8.84
CA LYS A 647 -11.33 -4.15 -9.50
C LYS A 647 -11.74 -3.48 -10.80
N SER A 648 -12.56 -4.13 -11.64
CA SER A 648 -13.01 -3.54 -12.90
C SER A 648 -13.78 -2.23 -12.70
N ARG A 649 -14.43 -2.07 -11.54
CA ARG A 649 -15.22 -0.89 -11.18
C ARG A 649 -14.41 0.21 -10.50
N LEU A 650 -13.26 -0.10 -9.88
CA LEU A 650 -12.55 0.86 -9.03
C LEU A 650 -11.13 1.21 -9.48
N SER A 651 -10.52 0.40 -10.36
CA SER A 651 -9.11 0.61 -10.76
C SER A 651 -8.86 1.93 -11.49
N HIS A 652 -9.91 2.62 -11.95
CA HIS A 652 -9.83 3.95 -12.55
C HIS A 652 -9.77 5.09 -11.52
N LEU A 653 -10.09 4.82 -10.25
CA LEU A 653 -10.04 5.81 -9.17
C LEU A 653 -8.64 5.88 -8.57
N ILE A 654 -8.19 4.78 -7.97
CA ILE A 654 -6.91 4.64 -7.27
C ILE A 654 -6.48 3.16 -7.26
N PRO A 655 -5.20 2.84 -6.95
CA PRO A 655 -4.70 1.47 -6.93
C PRO A 655 -5.51 0.55 -6.00
N VAL A 656 -5.85 -0.66 -6.48
CA VAL A 656 -6.58 -1.68 -5.71
C VAL A 656 -5.68 -2.87 -5.39
N LEU A 657 -5.28 -2.97 -4.13
CA LEU A 657 -4.46 -4.05 -3.58
C LEU A 657 -5.36 -5.12 -2.97
N ALA A 658 -5.08 -6.39 -3.23
CA ALA A 658 -5.81 -7.50 -2.62
C ALA A 658 -4.85 -8.31 -1.74
N LEU A 659 -5.14 -8.34 -0.43
CA LEU A 659 -4.43 -9.12 0.57
C LEU A 659 -5.22 -10.42 0.78
N LYS A 660 -4.73 -11.51 0.22
CA LYS A 660 -5.39 -12.83 0.27
C LYS A 660 -5.29 -13.48 1.65
N ASP A 661 -4.27 -13.10 2.40
CA ASP A 661 -4.05 -13.59 3.75
C ASP A 661 -4.94 -12.80 4.72
N THR A 662 -5.53 -13.51 5.69
CA THR A 662 -6.34 -12.92 6.76
C THR A 662 -5.50 -12.94 8.03
N PRO A 663 -4.74 -11.88 8.32
CA PRO A 663 -3.76 -11.90 9.40
C PRO A 663 -4.41 -11.65 10.77
N GLU A 664 -5.63 -12.14 11.03
CA GLU A 664 -6.32 -11.83 12.30
C GLU A 664 -5.56 -12.38 13.51
N MET A 665 -5.13 -13.64 13.43
CA MET A 665 -4.35 -14.30 14.49
C MET A 665 -3.00 -13.59 14.70
N GLU A 666 -2.28 -13.35 13.61
CA GLU A 666 -1.01 -12.64 13.59
C GLU A 666 -1.14 -11.20 14.14
N ALA A 667 -2.19 -10.47 13.77
CA ALA A 667 -2.43 -9.10 14.22
C ALA A 667 -2.70 -9.00 15.73
N MET A 668 -3.37 -10.01 16.31
CA MET A 668 -3.53 -10.10 17.77
C MET A 668 -2.19 -10.36 18.46
N ALA A 669 -1.39 -11.30 17.96
CA ALA A 669 -0.05 -11.55 18.49
C ALA A 669 0.83 -10.29 18.41
N GLU A 670 0.89 -9.64 17.24
CA GLU A 670 1.67 -8.42 17.04
C GLU A 670 1.19 -7.27 17.95
N GLY A 671 -0.11 -7.14 18.19
CA GLY A 671 -0.66 -6.14 19.12
C GLY A 671 -0.14 -6.33 20.53
N ALA A 672 -0.19 -7.56 21.04
CA ALA A 672 0.38 -7.90 22.34
C ALA A 672 1.91 -7.68 22.37
N CYS A 673 2.65 -8.17 21.37
CA CYS A 673 4.10 -7.99 21.27
C CYS A 673 4.51 -6.50 21.28
N ARG A 674 3.76 -5.62 20.60
CA ARG A 674 4.04 -4.17 20.62
C ARG A 674 3.88 -3.56 22.01
N VAL A 675 2.88 -3.98 22.76
CA VAL A 675 2.69 -3.51 24.15
C VAL A 675 3.79 -4.03 25.06
N LEU A 676 4.10 -5.32 24.96
CA LEU A 676 5.13 -5.97 25.78
C LEU A 676 6.54 -5.44 25.49
N ALA A 677 6.84 -5.07 24.24
CA ALA A 677 8.09 -4.43 23.84
C ALA A 677 8.14 -2.91 24.12
N GLY A 678 7.05 -2.32 24.65
CA GLY A 678 6.96 -0.89 24.94
C GLY A 678 6.88 0.01 23.71
N HIS A 679 6.52 -0.53 22.54
CA HIS A 679 6.35 0.24 21.29
C HIS A 679 4.97 0.88 21.17
N GLU A 680 3.97 0.35 21.88
CA GLU A 680 2.61 0.88 21.95
C GLU A 680 2.19 0.93 23.43
N PRO A 681 1.66 2.07 23.93
CA PRO A 681 1.15 2.11 25.30
C PRO A 681 -0.13 1.25 25.39
N PRO A 682 -0.29 0.42 26.44
CA PRO A 682 -1.52 -0.31 26.66
C PRO A 682 -2.69 0.64 26.96
N LEU A 683 -3.85 0.34 26.38
CA LEU A 683 -5.12 1.00 26.73
C LEU A 683 -5.80 0.28 27.89
N ARG A 684 -6.57 1.03 28.67
CA ARG A 684 -7.40 0.50 29.75
C ARG A 684 -8.86 0.78 29.45
N TYR A 685 -9.70 -0.21 29.65
CA TYR A 685 -11.13 -0.03 29.50
C TYR A 685 -11.67 0.66 30.75
N THR A 686 -12.52 1.67 30.54
CA THR A 686 -13.27 2.27 31.63
C THR A 686 -14.72 1.93 31.38
N PRO A 687 -15.36 1.10 32.21
CA PRO A 687 -16.77 0.81 32.05
C PRO A 687 -17.54 2.12 32.17
N PRO A 688 -18.58 2.31 31.36
CA PRO A 688 -19.45 3.44 31.56
C PRO A 688 -20.11 3.38 32.96
N PRO A 689 -20.43 4.53 33.57
CA PRO A 689 -21.13 4.54 34.85
C PRO A 689 -22.38 3.68 34.75
N ALA A 690 -22.63 2.87 35.77
CA ALA A 690 -23.86 2.10 35.88
C ALA A 690 -25.03 3.09 35.92
N HIS A 691 -25.63 3.40 34.78
CA HIS A 691 -26.86 4.15 34.75
C HIS A 691 -27.93 3.28 35.40
N GLU A 692 -28.63 3.85 36.39
CA GLU A 692 -29.88 3.34 36.93
C GLU A 692 -30.77 2.97 35.73
N ALA A 693 -31.06 1.68 35.61
CA ALA A 693 -31.95 1.17 34.59
C ALA A 693 -33.35 1.80 34.77
N ASP A 694 -33.96 2.13 33.64
CA ASP A 694 -35.36 2.47 33.44
C ASP A 694 -35.88 3.80 34.05
N ALA A 695 -36.01 4.80 33.16
CA ALA A 695 -37.12 5.75 33.15
C ALA A 695 -37.65 5.91 31.72
#